data_AF-A0A964APV6-F1
#
_entry.id   AF-A0A964APV6-F1
#
_cell.length_a   1.000
_cell.length_b   1.000
_cell.length_c   1.000
_cell.angle_alpha   90.00
_cell.angle_beta   90.00
_cell.angle_gamma   90.00
#
_symmetry.space_group_name_H-M   'P 1'
#
loop_
_entity.id
_entity.type
_entity.pdbx_description
1 polymer ?
#
loop_
_entity_poly.entity_id
_entity_poly.type
_entity_poly.pdbx_seq_one_letter_code
_entity_poly.pdbx_strand_id
1 'polypeptide(L)'
;MEHRPSFSAIEHHIALARGLDLDDDAQELTRCEALGEDDQLTDVGWQYLGVLRWRAGRFAEAAAAFERAASGEDGGVKDRLFAAYSHLRAGAPEVALAGFDALLDDADDEASPAAVHRARGDALWTLGRLQDAEAAYMQSATEDPDRAGIWTELARLQETLGDLPAALKAVDLSLKRNDGDTDVKFLKAALLALHGEADAAVTLLEEAISWSDEHKAAARVDPRFEALRGDARFEALTAPPPAPDLSWIDGWPGLAALRDSPALQDLRFVDRAEADKGGADIREHYAGNWHLGFLWSPALWEGCQARVANLTMLAECPSVWHRNGFDVHGVLFVDLDQPEQLWFAPSTSMPATLWTPVAASAEAVRAVLDTIYPARRVPVGDLPLRRRAFMGYLEHMAVPNPYSGTMVQADFHELDRYFVFSPVLDAHLWGSAFPDDPWPDRIPPQPGWGIKIGAQSRKVRRQLEDGVCRFTRRALFSRAQVSYELHRGRFYVWEVRYRPNPHPEVIEQLNALLGTTFPTDLPADVVGAILGFDWAEADDLEVALDAQTEPGTVMAYLDVIAALRHDDAGMIERLRPLIDDPALNLGIANICLAYNWESLLEDIGLTLPPGDARDQVTQILAQGIAPPQYDELGEPVGFWESDE
;
A
#
# COMPACT_ATOMS: atom_id res chain seq x y z
N MET A 1 -33.21 -42.13 5.80
CA MET A 1 -31.96 -42.13 5.03
C MET A 1 -31.68 -40.67 4.73
N GLU A 2 -30.94 -40.01 5.61
CA GLU A 2 -30.53 -38.62 5.44
C GLU A 2 -29.55 -38.56 4.26
N HIS A 3 -29.96 -37.91 3.17
CA HIS A 3 -29.06 -37.54 2.10
C HIS A 3 -28.09 -36.49 2.66
N ARG A 4 -26.87 -36.91 3.01
CA ARG A 4 -25.73 -36.00 3.13
C ARG A 4 -25.45 -35.42 1.74
N PRO A 5 -25.43 -34.09 1.55
CA PRO A 5 -25.07 -33.48 0.28
C PRO A 5 -23.60 -33.78 -0.04
N SER A 6 -23.32 -34.28 -1.24
CA SER A 6 -21.95 -34.36 -1.78
C SER A 6 -21.50 -32.96 -2.19
N PHE A 7 -20.87 -32.24 -1.27
CA PHE A 7 -20.15 -30.98 -1.47
C PHE A 7 -19.07 -31.17 -2.55
N SER A 8 -19.18 -30.55 -3.72
CA SER A 8 -18.66 -29.20 -4.03
C SER A 8 -17.14 -29.01 -3.83
N ALA A 9 -16.38 -30.06 -3.51
CA ALA A 9 -14.92 -30.04 -3.34
C ALA A 9 -14.17 -29.58 -4.61
N ILE A 10 -14.82 -29.65 -5.78
CA ILE A 10 -14.30 -29.19 -7.07
C ILE A 10 -14.56 -27.68 -7.30
N GLU A 11 -15.55 -27.07 -6.64
CA GLU A 11 -15.84 -25.63 -6.79
C GLU A 11 -14.96 -24.72 -5.91
N HIS A 12 -14.52 -25.21 -4.74
CA HIS A 12 -13.56 -24.49 -3.90
C HIS A 12 -12.16 -24.42 -4.54
N HIS A 13 -11.80 -25.41 -5.36
CA HIS A 13 -10.50 -25.44 -6.06
C HIS A 13 -10.41 -24.51 -7.26
N ILE A 14 -11.56 -24.06 -7.77
CA ILE A 14 -11.64 -22.96 -8.73
C ILE A 14 -11.28 -21.61 -8.05
N ALA A 15 -11.43 -21.49 -6.72
CA ALA A 15 -10.96 -20.34 -5.95
C ALA A 15 -9.43 -20.38 -5.68
N LEU A 16 -8.85 -21.56 -5.55
CA LEU A 16 -7.40 -21.78 -5.43
C LEU A 16 -6.59 -21.29 -6.62
N ALA A 17 -7.16 -21.30 -7.82
CA ALA A 17 -6.51 -20.81 -9.05
C ALA A 17 -6.73 -19.32 -9.33
N ARG A 18 -7.54 -18.61 -8.52
CA ARG A 18 -7.77 -17.16 -8.66
C ARG A 18 -7.19 -16.39 -7.47
N GLY A 19 -5.87 -16.25 -7.47
CA GLY A 19 -5.23 -15.02 -6.98
C GLY A 19 -5.07 -14.85 -5.47
N LEU A 20 -4.43 -15.82 -4.80
CA LEU A 20 -3.54 -15.61 -3.64
C LEU A 20 -3.84 -14.34 -2.79
N ASP A 21 -4.93 -14.39 -2.02
CA ASP A 21 -5.23 -13.45 -0.92
C ASP A 21 -4.26 -13.75 0.24
N LEU A 22 -3.53 -12.75 0.74
CA LEU A 22 -2.43 -12.91 1.73
C LEU A 22 -2.87 -12.76 3.19
N ASP A 23 -4.07 -12.27 3.45
CA ASP A 23 -4.41 -11.77 4.78
C ASP A 23 -5.25 -12.72 5.63
N ASP A 24 -5.52 -13.94 5.15
CA ASP A 24 -6.34 -14.90 5.90
C ASP A 24 -5.83 -16.35 5.90
N ASP A 25 -4.53 -16.57 5.63
CA ASP A 25 -3.92 -17.92 5.70
C ASP A 25 -4.22 -18.62 7.04
N ALA A 26 -4.30 -17.87 8.16
CA ALA A 26 -4.59 -18.44 9.47
C ALA A 26 -6.06 -18.86 9.63
N GLN A 27 -7.00 -18.08 9.09
CA GLN A 27 -8.43 -18.40 9.14
C GLN A 27 -8.77 -19.51 8.14
N GLU A 28 -8.20 -19.48 6.94
CA GLU A 28 -8.36 -20.53 5.93
C GLU A 28 -7.68 -21.83 6.36
N LEU A 29 -6.50 -21.78 7.00
CA LEU A 29 -5.89 -22.95 7.61
C LEU A 29 -6.80 -23.53 8.71
N THR A 30 -7.33 -22.68 9.60
CA THR A 30 -8.28 -23.11 10.64
C THR A 30 -9.54 -23.73 10.04
N ARG A 31 -10.04 -23.18 8.92
CA ARG A 31 -11.22 -23.67 8.22
C ARG A 31 -10.96 -25.02 7.54
N CYS A 32 -9.84 -25.16 6.82
CA CYS A 32 -9.45 -26.43 6.20
C CYS A 32 -9.21 -27.52 7.26
N GLU A 33 -8.62 -27.17 8.41
CA GLU A 33 -8.41 -28.12 9.51
C GLU A 33 -9.73 -28.51 10.21
N ALA A 34 -10.68 -27.58 10.31
CA ALA A 34 -12.00 -27.85 10.88
C ALA A 34 -12.85 -28.81 10.02
N LEU A 35 -12.53 -28.99 8.74
CA LEU A 35 -13.19 -29.97 7.87
C LEU A 35 -12.83 -31.43 8.23
N GLY A 36 -11.79 -31.64 9.05
CA GLY A 36 -11.35 -32.94 9.53
C GLY A 36 -10.49 -33.71 8.51
N GLU A 37 -9.34 -34.22 8.97
CA GLU A 37 -8.39 -35.00 8.16
C GLU A 37 -8.89 -36.40 7.77
N ASP A 38 -10.11 -36.76 8.19
CA ASP A 38 -10.76 -38.04 7.89
C ASP A 38 -11.41 -38.03 6.49
N ASP A 39 -10.66 -38.44 5.47
CA ASP A 39 -11.08 -38.94 4.13
C ASP A 39 -12.08 -38.10 3.30
N GLN A 40 -12.36 -36.85 3.68
CA GLN A 40 -13.31 -35.97 2.96
C GLN A 40 -12.65 -34.96 2.00
N LEU A 41 -11.33 -34.74 2.11
CA LEU A 41 -10.59 -33.87 1.20
C LEU A 41 -10.18 -34.63 -0.07
N THR A 42 -10.46 -34.05 -1.24
CA THR A 42 -9.87 -34.49 -2.52
C THR A 42 -8.37 -34.24 -2.53
N ASP A 43 -7.62 -34.91 -3.40
CA ASP A 43 -6.21 -34.63 -3.68
C ASP A 43 -5.90 -33.13 -3.80
N VAL A 44 -6.65 -32.39 -4.61
CA VAL A 44 -6.45 -30.95 -4.76
C VAL A 44 -6.71 -30.18 -3.44
N GLY A 45 -7.57 -30.71 -2.57
CA GLY A 45 -7.81 -30.15 -1.23
C GLY A 45 -6.63 -30.38 -0.30
N TRP A 46 -6.00 -31.55 -0.44
CA TRP A 46 -4.73 -31.84 0.20
C TRP A 46 -3.58 -30.99 -0.35
N GLN A 47 -3.54 -30.69 -1.65
CA GLN A 47 -2.57 -29.74 -2.22
C GLN A 47 -2.69 -28.37 -1.57
N TYR A 48 -3.92 -27.86 -1.44
CA TYR A 48 -4.17 -26.56 -0.84
C TYR A 48 -3.73 -26.49 0.62
N LEU A 49 -4.14 -27.49 1.41
CA LEU A 49 -3.75 -27.59 2.81
C LEU A 49 -2.23 -27.65 2.96
N GLY A 50 -1.54 -28.35 2.05
CA GLY A 50 -0.08 -28.37 1.96
C GLY A 50 0.52 -26.98 1.79
N VAL A 51 -0.01 -26.18 0.86
CA VAL A 51 0.46 -24.79 0.62
C VAL A 51 0.23 -23.90 1.84
N LEU A 52 -0.96 -23.96 2.45
CA LEU A 52 -1.29 -23.16 3.65
C LEU A 52 -0.36 -23.50 4.82
N ARG A 53 -0.13 -24.79 5.07
CA ARG A 53 0.78 -25.25 6.13
C ARG A 53 2.22 -24.85 5.85
N TRP A 54 2.67 -24.92 4.60
CA TRP A 54 4.03 -24.51 4.22
C TRP A 54 4.26 -23.02 4.49
N ARG A 55 3.27 -22.17 4.15
CA ARG A 55 3.32 -20.72 4.40
C ARG A 55 3.24 -20.38 5.88
N ALA A 56 2.51 -21.16 6.66
CA ALA A 56 2.48 -21.07 8.12
C ALA A 56 3.76 -21.60 8.81
N GLY A 57 4.74 -22.09 8.04
CA GLY A 57 5.97 -22.69 8.58
C GLY A 57 5.80 -24.09 9.18
N ARG A 58 4.62 -24.70 9.04
CA ARG A 58 4.28 -26.06 9.50
C ARG A 58 4.72 -27.10 8.46
N PHE A 59 6.03 -27.16 8.20
CA PHE A 59 6.58 -27.88 7.05
C PHE A 59 6.36 -29.40 7.09
N ALA A 60 6.42 -30.05 8.26
CA ALA A 60 6.16 -31.49 8.37
C ALA A 60 4.72 -31.84 8.00
N GLU A 61 3.77 -30.99 8.39
CA GLU A 61 2.34 -31.17 8.12
C GLU A 61 1.99 -30.79 6.68
N ALA A 62 2.74 -29.85 6.10
CA ALA A 62 2.68 -29.55 4.67
C ALA A 62 3.13 -30.75 3.84
N ALA A 63 4.23 -31.41 4.24
CA ALA A 63 4.73 -32.60 3.57
C ALA A 63 3.69 -33.72 3.55
N ALA A 64 3.08 -34.03 4.71
CA ALA A 64 2.02 -35.04 4.81
C ALA A 64 0.80 -34.72 3.93
N ALA A 65 0.41 -33.44 3.85
CA ALA A 65 -0.69 -33.02 2.99
C ALA A 65 -0.35 -33.20 1.50
N PHE A 66 0.85 -32.80 1.06
CA PHE A 66 1.30 -33.03 -0.32
C PHE A 66 1.46 -34.51 -0.67
N GLU A 67 1.88 -35.37 0.27
CA GLU A 67 1.93 -36.82 0.06
C GLU A 67 0.54 -37.43 -0.11
N ARG A 68 -0.42 -36.96 0.69
CA ARG A 68 -1.81 -37.39 0.56
C ARG A 68 -2.42 -36.94 -0.77
N ALA A 69 -2.08 -35.73 -1.22
CA ALA A 69 -2.44 -35.22 -2.54
C ALA A 69 -1.84 -36.07 -3.66
N ALA A 70 -0.54 -36.36 -3.59
CA ALA A 70 0.17 -37.19 -4.56
C ALA A 70 -0.38 -38.63 -4.67
N SER A 71 -1.08 -39.10 -3.63
CA SER A 71 -1.68 -40.44 -3.60
C SER A 71 -3.14 -40.49 -4.11
N GLY A 72 -3.71 -39.36 -4.53
CA GLY A 72 -5.08 -39.29 -5.06
C GLY A 72 -5.19 -39.56 -6.57
N GLU A 73 -6.39 -39.35 -7.13
CA GLU A 73 -6.69 -39.65 -8.54
C GLU A 73 -6.06 -38.61 -9.49
N ASP A 74 -6.02 -37.34 -9.08
CA ASP A 74 -5.40 -36.19 -9.77
C ASP A 74 -4.02 -35.82 -9.20
N GLY A 75 -3.47 -36.66 -8.31
CA GLY A 75 -2.14 -36.47 -7.71
C GLY A 75 -1.03 -36.52 -8.76
N GLY A 76 -0.05 -35.62 -8.67
CA GLY A 76 0.97 -35.48 -9.71
C GLY A 76 2.40 -35.25 -9.23
N VAL A 77 3.30 -35.15 -10.20
CA VAL A 77 4.75 -34.94 -10.01
C VAL A 77 5.06 -33.73 -9.12
N LYS A 78 4.28 -32.66 -9.29
CA LYS A 78 4.44 -31.42 -8.53
C LYS A 78 4.19 -31.63 -7.04
N ASP A 79 3.22 -32.47 -6.67
CA ASP A 79 2.90 -32.75 -5.27
C ASP A 79 3.99 -33.57 -4.59
N ARG A 80 4.52 -34.58 -5.30
CA ARG A 80 5.70 -35.33 -4.87
C ARG A 80 6.91 -34.41 -4.67
N LEU A 81 7.12 -33.45 -5.59
CA LEU A 81 8.18 -32.45 -5.50
C LEU A 81 7.99 -31.52 -4.30
N PHE A 82 6.77 -30.99 -4.08
CA PHE A 82 6.45 -30.12 -2.95
C PHE A 82 6.52 -30.86 -1.60
N ALA A 83 6.13 -32.14 -1.55
CA ALA A 83 6.32 -32.98 -0.38
C ALA A 83 7.80 -33.11 -0.03
N ALA A 84 8.65 -33.44 -0.99
CA ALA A 84 10.10 -33.56 -0.77
C ALA A 84 10.73 -32.22 -0.32
N TYR A 85 10.38 -31.09 -0.94
CA TYR A 85 10.81 -29.77 -0.47
C TYR A 85 10.31 -29.46 0.95
N SER A 86 9.08 -29.85 1.29
CA SER A 86 8.52 -29.63 2.61
C SER A 86 9.25 -30.44 3.68
N HIS A 87 9.62 -31.69 3.38
CA HIS A 87 10.48 -32.50 4.25
C HIS A 87 11.85 -31.86 4.48
N LEU A 88 12.47 -31.31 3.43
CA LEU A 88 13.75 -30.62 3.57
C LEU A 88 13.64 -29.42 4.52
N ARG A 89 12.59 -28.62 4.37
CA ARG A 89 12.30 -27.45 5.24
C ARG A 89 11.89 -27.86 6.66
N ALA A 90 11.30 -29.04 6.83
CA ALA A 90 10.97 -29.61 8.13
C ALA A 90 12.19 -30.17 8.89
N GLY A 91 13.37 -30.17 8.28
CA GLY A 91 14.58 -30.75 8.88
C GLY A 91 14.66 -32.28 8.74
N ALA A 92 13.98 -32.86 7.74
CA ALA A 92 14.07 -34.28 7.38
C ALA A 92 14.76 -34.47 6.01
N PRO A 93 16.05 -34.07 5.87
CA PRO A 93 16.73 -34.06 4.59
C PRO A 93 16.97 -35.45 3.97
N GLU A 94 17.06 -36.52 4.77
CA GLU A 94 17.14 -37.90 4.26
C GLU A 94 15.85 -38.34 3.55
N VAL A 95 14.69 -37.92 4.08
CA VAL A 95 13.38 -38.21 3.49
C VAL A 95 13.20 -37.40 2.20
N ALA A 96 13.56 -36.12 2.25
CA ALA A 96 13.56 -35.26 1.08
C ALA A 96 14.44 -35.81 -0.05
N LEU A 97 15.66 -36.25 0.28
CA LEU A 97 16.59 -36.85 -0.68
C LEU A 97 15.99 -38.10 -1.34
N ALA A 98 15.40 -39.01 -0.57
CA ALA A 98 14.74 -40.18 -1.13
C ALA A 98 13.57 -39.80 -2.06
N GLY A 99 12.81 -38.77 -1.72
CA GLY A 99 11.74 -38.23 -2.57
C GLY A 99 12.26 -37.64 -3.88
N PHE A 100 13.36 -36.89 -3.86
CA PHE A 100 13.99 -36.36 -5.07
C PHE A 100 14.64 -37.45 -5.92
N ASP A 101 15.26 -38.47 -5.31
CA ASP A 101 15.82 -39.62 -6.04
C ASP A 101 14.70 -40.41 -6.76
N ALA A 102 13.56 -40.65 -6.08
CA ALA A 102 12.41 -41.31 -6.68
C ALA A 102 11.81 -40.53 -7.87
N LEU A 103 11.81 -39.19 -7.81
CA LEU A 103 11.38 -38.32 -8.92
C LEU A 103 12.32 -38.38 -10.12
N LEU A 104 13.61 -38.67 -9.91
CA LEU A 104 14.60 -38.79 -11.00
C LEU A 104 14.62 -40.18 -11.63
N ASP A 105 14.27 -41.22 -10.85
CA ASP A 105 14.18 -42.60 -11.34
C ASP A 105 12.90 -42.86 -12.18
N ASP A 106 11.88 -42.02 -12.03
CA ASP A 106 10.60 -42.11 -12.73
C ASP A 106 10.67 -41.38 -14.09
N ALA A 107 11.01 -42.11 -15.16
CA ALA A 107 11.25 -41.53 -16.50
C ALA A 107 10.01 -40.93 -17.18
N ASP A 108 8.81 -41.17 -16.64
CA ASP A 108 7.54 -40.65 -17.16
C ASP A 108 7.09 -39.35 -16.44
N ASP A 109 7.86 -38.82 -15.48
CA ASP A 109 7.55 -37.60 -14.73
C ASP A 109 7.85 -36.30 -15.52
N GLU A 110 6.86 -35.39 -15.61
CA GLU A 110 7.01 -34.05 -16.21
C GLU A 110 7.83 -33.05 -15.35
N ALA A 111 8.51 -33.49 -14.28
CA ALA A 111 9.33 -32.59 -13.47
C ALA A 111 10.51 -32.06 -14.28
N SER A 112 10.85 -30.79 -14.09
CA SER A 112 12.09 -30.23 -14.62
C SER A 112 13.30 -30.95 -13.98
N PRO A 113 14.08 -31.75 -14.72
CA PRO A 113 15.20 -32.49 -14.13
C PRO A 113 16.23 -31.56 -13.50
N ALA A 114 16.47 -30.39 -14.11
CA ALA A 114 17.28 -29.33 -13.54
C ALA A 114 16.80 -28.91 -12.14
N ALA A 115 15.50 -28.64 -11.97
CA ALA A 115 14.94 -28.22 -10.69
C ALA A 115 15.03 -29.31 -9.61
N VAL A 116 14.86 -30.58 -9.98
CA VAL A 116 14.98 -31.72 -9.06
C VAL A 116 16.43 -31.95 -8.65
N HIS A 117 17.38 -31.93 -9.59
CA HIS A 117 18.81 -32.04 -9.31
C HIS A 117 19.32 -30.91 -8.39
N ARG A 118 18.82 -29.69 -8.56
CA ARG A 118 19.10 -28.58 -7.64
C ARG A 118 18.58 -28.87 -6.22
N ALA A 119 17.31 -29.25 -6.11
CA ALA A 119 16.69 -29.55 -4.81
C ALA A 119 17.39 -30.70 -4.08
N ARG A 120 17.80 -31.70 -4.84
CA ARG A 120 18.63 -32.82 -4.39
C ARG A 120 19.97 -32.33 -3.86
N GLY A 121 20.62 -31.39 -4.55
CA GLY A 121 21.83 -30.71 -4.09
C GLY A 121 21.62 -30.03 -2.73
N ASP A 122 20.54 -29.28 -2.56
CA ASP A 122 20.19 -28.61 -1.29
C ASP A 122 20.05 -29.62 -0.13
N ALA A 123 19.38 -30.75 -0.38
CA ALA A 123 19.23 -31.82 0.60
C ALA A 123 20.57 -32.47 0.96
N LEU A 124 21.41 -32.76 -0.04
CA LEU A 124 22.74 -33.35 0.18
C LEU A 124 23.68 -32.39 0.92
N TRP A 125 23.60 -31.09 0.64
CA TRP A 125 24.34 -30.08 1.38
C TRP A 125 23.89 -30.07 2.84
N THR A 126 22.57 -30.05 3.09
CA THR A 126 22.01 -30.09 4.45
C THR A 126 22.49 -31.32 5.24
N LEU A 127 22.68 -32.46 4.56
CA LEU A 127 23.23 -33.70 5.14
C LEU A 127 24.75 -33.69 5.36
N GLY A 128 25.46 -32.63 4.94
CA GLY A 128 26.92 -32.56 4.94
C GLY A 128 27.60 -33.44 3.88
N ARG A 129 26.84 -34.00 2.94
CA ARG A 129 27.35 -34.81 1.81
C ARG A 129 27.78 -33.91 0.66
N LEU A 130 28.74 -33.03 0.95
CA LEU A 130 29.07 -31.89 0.09
C LEU A 130 29.54 -32.29 -1.33
N GLN A 131 30.30 -33.39 -1.47
CA GLN A 131 30.73 -33.87 -2.80
C GLN A 131 29.57 -34.40 -3.64
N ASP A 132 28.59 -35.06 -3.01
CA ASP A 132 27.39 -35.55 -3.70
C ASP A 132 26.49 -34.36 -4.09
N ALA A 133 26.43 -33.33 -3.23
CA ALA A 133 25.72 -32.09 -3.52
C ALA A 133 26.32 -31.38 -4.75
N GLU A 134 27.65 -31.36 -4.86
CA GLU A 134 28.35 -30.77 -6.00
C GLU A 134 28.01 -31.49 -7.29
N ALA A 135 28.01 -32.83 -7.28
CA ALA A 135 27.59 -33.64 -8.41
C ALA A 135 26.13 -33.34 -8.82
N ALA A 136 25.23 -33.18 -7.85
CA ALA A 136 23.82 -32.86 -8.11
C ALA A 136 23.64 -31.46 -8.71
N TYR A 137 24.32 -30.44 -8.18
CA TYR A 137 24.29 -29.09 -8.78
C TYR A 137 24.92 -29.06 -10.18
N MET A 138 25.99 -29.82 -10.41
CA MET A 138 26.59 -29.95 -11.75
C MET A 138 25.64 -30.64 -12.75
N GLN A 139 24.86 -31.63 -12.31
CA GLN A 139 23.80 -32.21 -13.14
C GLN A 139 22.73 -31.16 -13.44
N SER A 140 22.26 -30.41 -12.44
CA SER A 140 21.31 -29.31 -12.65
C SER A 140 21.83 -28.26 -13.65
N ALA A 141 23.12 -27.91 -13.57
CA ALA A 141 23.76 -26.96 -14.47
C ALA A 141 23.98 -27.52 -15.88
N THR A 142 24.02 -28.85 -16.04
CA THR A 142 24.08 -29.51 -17.35
C THR A 142 22.71 -29.50 -18.03
N GLU A 143 21.65 -29.72 -17.26
CA GLU A 143 20.26 -29.69 -17.73
C GLU A 143 19.78 -28.27 -18.09
N ASP A 144 20.15 -27.27 -17.28
CA ASP A 144 19.83 -25.86 -17.53
C ASP A 144 21.08 -24.98 -17.35
N PRO A 145 21.93 -24.87 -18.39
CA PRO A 145 23.19 -24.15 -18.29
C PRO A 145 23.01 -22.64 -18.24
N ASP A 146 21.88 -22.08 -18.63
CA ASP A 146 21.68 -20.62 -18.73
C ASP A 146 21.15 -19.99 -17.43
N ARG A 147 20.69 -20.82 -16.48
CA ARG A 147 20.23 -20.38 -15.17
C ARG A 147 21.37 -19.90 -14.28
N ALA A 148 21.62 -18.59 -14.24
CA ALA A 148 22.71 -17.99 -13.44
C ALA A 148 22.76 -18.50 -11.98
N GLY A 149 21.61 -18.59 -11.31
CA GLY A 149 21.53 -18.98 -9.90
C GLY A 149 22.15 -20.35 -9.56
N ILE A 150 22.15 -21.33 -10.48
CA ILE A 150 22.78 -22.64 -10.18
C ILE A 150 24.30 -22.52 -10.04
N TRP A 151 24.91 -21.63 -10.81
CA TRP A 151 26.34 -21.35 -10.76
C TRP A 151 26.71 -20.60 -9.47
N THR A 152 25.81 -19.76 -8.96
CA THR A 152 25.97 -19.13 -7.64
C THR A 152 25.93 -20.16 -6.50
N GLU A 153 24.98 -21.10 -6.52
CA GLU A 153 24.91 -22.15 -5.50
C GLU A 153 26.14 -23.07 -5.54
N LEU A 154 26.57 -23.45 -6.75
CA LEU A 154 27.78 -24.25 -6.95
C LEU A 154 29.02 -23.55 -6.36
N ALA A 155 29.14 -22.23 -6.58
CA ALA A 155 30.24 -21.45 -6.02
C ALA A 155 30.26 -21.46 -4.48
N ARG A 156 29.11 -21.25 -3.82
CA ARG A 156 29.01 -21.27 -2.36
C ARG A 156 29.30 -22.66 -1.79
N LEU A 157 28.90 -23.72 -2.49
CA LEU A 157 29.23 -25.09 -2.10
C LEU A 157 30.74 -25.35 -2.23
N GLN A 158 31.35 -24.94 -3.34
CA GLN A 158 32.78 -25.11 -3.59
C GLN A 158 33.65 -24.29 -2.62
N GLU A 159 33.18 -23.11 -2.22
CA GLU A 159 33.73 -22.34 -1.12
C GLU A 159 33.71 -23.15 0.19
N THR A 160 32.57 -23.78 0.51
CA THR A 160 32.41 -24.62 1.71
C THR A 160 33.32 -25.85 1.68
N LEU A 161 33.55 -26.42 0.49
CA LEU A 161 34.50 -27.50 0.25
C LEU A 161 35.98 -27.06 0.32
N GLY A 162 36.24 -25.75 0.29
CA GLY A 162 37.58 -25.16 0.23
C GLY A 162 38.21 -25.15 -1.17
N ASP A 163 37.46 -25.50 -2.22
CA ASP A 163 37.91 -25.41 -3.62
C ASP A 163 37.64 -24.01 -4.18
N LEU A 164 38.45 -23.05 -3.72
CA LEU A 164 38.37 -21.65 -4.16
C LEU A 164 38.53 -21.48 -5.69
N PRO A 165 39.44 -22.19 -6.39
CA PRO A 165 39.53 -22.11 -7.85
C PRO A 165 38.25 -22.53 -8.57
N ALA A 166 37.60 -23.61 -8.12
CA ALA A 166 36.34 -24.04 -8.69
C ALA A 166 35.23 -23.02 -8.39
N ALA A 167 35.17 -22.51 -7.15
CA ALA A 167 34.20 -21.50 -6.74
C ALA A 167 34.30 -20.23 -7.60
N LEU A 168 35.51 -19.72 -7.82
CA LEU A 168 35.75 -18.55 -8.68
C LEU A 168 35.27 -18.79 -10.12
N LYS A 169 35.54 -19.98 -10.67
CA LYS A 169 35.06 -20.36 -12.00
C LYS A 169 33.54 -20.43 -12.08
N ALA A 170 32.88 -20.94 -11.05
CA ALA A 170 31.43 -20.99 -10.97
C ALA A 170 30.82 -19.59 -10.89
N VAL A 171 31.40 -18.70 -10.08
CA VAL A 171 30.99 -17.29 -10.02
C VAL A 171 31.18 -16.56 -11.35
N ASP A 172 32.28 -16.80 -12.06
CA ASP A 172 32.49 -16.25 -13.41
C ASP A 172 31.42 -16.72 -14.41
N LEU A 173 31.00 -17.98 -14.31
CA LEU A 173 29.90 -18.50 -15.12
C LEU A 173 28.57 -17.83 -14.76
N SER A 174 28.32 -17.55 -13.48
CA SER A 174 27.14 -16.78 -13.03
C SER A 174 27.15 -15.36 -13.63
N LEU A 175 28.24 -14.61 -13.46
CA LEU A 175 28.37 -13.23 -13.94
C LEU A 175 28.33 -13.12 -15.46
N LYS A 176 28.83 -14.13 -16.18
CA LYS A 176 28.70 -14.17 -17.66
C LYS A 176 27.24 -14.16 -18.13
N ARG A 177 26.31 -14.65 -17.31
CA ARG A 177 24.87 -14.69 -17.60
C ARG A 177 24.14 -13.48 -17.04
N ASN A 178 24.59 -12.96 -15.91
CA ASN A 178 24.07 -11.74 -15.29
C ASN A 178 25.20 -10.89 -14.69
N ASP A 179 25.76 -9.98 -15.49
CA ASP A 179 26.87 -9.11 -15.07
C ASP A 179 26.44 -7.97 -14.14
N GLY A 180 25.13 -7.70 -14.06
CA GLY A 180 24.56 -6.67 -13.18
C GLY A 180 24.33 -7.14 -11.74
N ASP A 181 24.63 -8.39 -11.43
CA ASP A 181 24.33 -8.99 -10.13
C ASP A 181 25.36 -8.59 -9.07
N THR A 182 25.01 -7.58 -8.26
CA THR A 182 25.89 -7.01 -7.24
C THR A 182 26.16 -7.99 -6.10
N ASP A 183 25.21 -8.87 -5.76
CA ASP A 183 25.38 -9.93 -4.74
C ASP A 183 26.43 -10.97 -5.20
N VAL A 184 26.39 -11.33 -6.48
CA VAL A 184 27.37 -12.26 -7.07
C VAL A 184 28.75 -11.60 -7.19
N LYS A 185 28.82 -10.29 -7.50
CA LYS A 185 30.09 -9.53 -7.46
C LYS A 185 30.67 -9.48 -6.04
N PHE A 186 29.83 -9.28 -5.02
CA PHE A 186 30.23 -9.35 -3.62
C PHE A 186 30.77 -10.73 -3.24
N LEU A 187 30.08 -11.81 -3.64
CA LEU A 187 30.54 -13.18 -3.44
C LEU A 187 31.90 -13.42 -4.13
N LYS A 188 32.09 -12.96 -5.37
CA LYS A 188 33.36 -13.05 -6.08
C LYS A 188 34.48 -12.33 -5.33
N ALA A 189 34.22 -11.11 -4.85
CA ALA A 189 35.19 -10.34 -4.08
C ALA A 189 35.61 -11.08 -2.81
N ALA A 190 34.66 -11.69 -2.10
CA ALA A 190 34.94 -12.50 -0.91
C ALA A 190 35.79 -13.74 -1.25
N LEU A 191 35.51 -14.44 -2.35
CA LEU A 191 36.30 -15.58 -2.81
C LEU A 191 37.72 -15.17 -3.23
N LEU A 192 37.88 -14.05 -3.92
CA LEU A 192 39.19 -13.49 -4.28
C LEU A 192 40.00 -13.14 -3.02
N ALA A 193 39.35 -12.57 -2.00
CA ALA A 193 39.99 -12.27 -0.72
C ALA A 193 40.49 -13.54 -0.02
N LEU A 194 39.67 -14.60 0.03
CA LEU A 194 40.05 -15.92 0.55
C LEU A 194 41.17 -16.58 -0.26
N HIS A 195 41.17 -16.37 -1.59
CA HIS A 195 42.19 -16.91 -2.49
C HIS A 195 43.54 -16.16 -2.40
N GLY A 196 43.56 -15.00 -1.76
CA GLY A 196 44.75 -14.15 -1.59
C GLY A 196 44.94 -13.09 -2.68
N GLU A 197 43.95 -12.89 -3.55
CA GLU A 197 43.95 -11.88 -4.61
C GLU A 197 43.41 -10.53 -4.11
N ALA A 198 44.12 -9.92 -3.17
CA ALA A 198 43.66 -8.73 -2.44
C ALA A 198 43.27 -7.53 -3.35
N ASP A 199 44.09 -7.23 -4.36
CA ASP A 199 43.83 -6.11 -5.28
C ASP A 199 42.53 -6.29 -6.09
N ALA A 200 42.32 -7.51 -6.60
CA ALA A 200 41.13 -7.84 -7.38
C ALA A 200 39.88 -7.88 -6.48
N ALA A 201 40.02 -8.39 -5.26
CA ALA A 201 38.95 -8.41 -4.27
C ALA A 201 38.48 -6.98 -3.92
N VAL A 202 39.40 -6.06 -3.62
CA VAL A 202 39.05 -4.67 -3.29
C VAL A 202 38.39 -3.97 -4.47
N THR A 203 38.95 -4.09 -5.68
CA THR A 203 38.39 -3.45 -6.89
C THR A 203 36.96 -3.89 -7.15
N LEU A 204 36.70 -5.19 -7.05
CA LEU A 204 35.37 -5.73 -7.32
C LEU A 204 34.38 -5.43 -6.18
N LEU A 205 34.87 -5.32 -4.94
CA LEU A 205 34.08 -4.88 -3.81
C LEU A 205 33.69 -3.40 -3.93
N GLU A 206 34.58 -2.54 -4.44
CA GLU A 206 34.28 -1.13 -4.74
C GLU A 206 33.14 -1.03 -5.75
N GLU A 207 33.16 -1.84 -6.81
CA GLU A 207 32.04 -1.91 -7.76
C GLU A 207 30.76 -2.34 -7.05
N ALA A 208 30.76 -3.43 -6.29
CA ALA A 208 29.56 -3.95 -5.61
C ALA A 208 28.95 -2.94 -4.61
N ILE A 209 29.80 -2.15 -3.93
CA ILE A 209 29.37 -1.12 -2.97
C ILE A 209 28.85 0.13 -3.67
N SER A 210 29.41 0.51 -4.83
CA SER A 210 28.96 1.70 -5.56
C SER A 210 27.48 1.69 -5.98
N TRP A 211 26.87 0.50 -5.98
CA TRP A 211 25.46 0.28 -6.29
C TRP A 211 24.57 -0.01 -5.06
N SER A 212 25.14 -0.32 -3.88
CA SER A 212 24.39 -0.64 -2.66
C SER A 212 25.20 -0.43 -1.37
N ASP A 213 24.67 0.36 -0.45
CA ASP A 213 25.23 0.58 0.89
C ASP A 213 25.13 -0.66 1.81
N GLU A 214 24.24 -1.62 1.52
CA GLU A 214 24.13 -2.87 2.28
C GLU A 214 25.41 -3.71 2.17
N HIS A 215 26.03 -3.74 0.98
CA HIS A 215 27.31 -4.42 0.77
C HIS A 215 28.44 -3.81 1.60
N LYS A 216 28.41 -2.49 1.82
CA LYS A 216 29.41 -1.82 2.66
C LYS A 216 29.31 -2.30 4.11
N ALA A 217 28.10 -2.36 4.65
CA ALA A 217 27.86 -2.87 5.99
C ALA A 217 28.21 -4.37 6.11
N ALA A 218 27.87 -5.17 5.09
CA ALA A 218 28.16 -6.60 5.04
C ALA A 218 29.67 -6.90 5.00
N ALA A 219 30.44 -6.23 4.12
CA ALA A 219 31.89 -6.43 3.99
C ALA A 219 32.67 -6.14 5.28
N ARG A 220 32.18 -5.19 6.08
CA ARG A 220 32.80 -4.82 7.36
C ARG A 220 32.81 -5.96 8.37
N VAL A 221 31.78 -6.82 8.35
CA VAL A 221 31.62 -7.91 9.34
C VAL A 221 31.86 -9.31 8.76
N ASP A 222 31.95 -9.43 7.44
CA ASP A 222 32.16 -10.71 6.77
C ASP A 222 33.59 -11.23 7.01
N PRO A 223 33.75 -12.43 7.61
CA PRO A 223 35.06 -13.00 7.94
C PRO A 223 35.91 -13.34 6.71
N ARG A 224 35.33 -13.42 5.51
CA ARG A 224 36.06 -13.74 4.28
C ARG A 224 37.01 -12.63 3.84
N PHE A 225 36.73 -11.41 4.29
CA PHE A 225 37.61 -10.25 4.10
C PHE A 225 38.62 -10.06 5.22
N GLU A 226 38.78 -11.02 6.14
CA GLU A 226 39.70 -10.85 7.27
C GLU A 226 41.16 -10.64 6.82
N ALA A 227 41.56 -11.27 5.71
CA ALA A 227 42.87 -11.06 5.10
C ALA A 227 43.09 -9.65 4.53
N LEU A 228 42.01 -8.89 4.30
CA LEU A 228 42.05 -7.51 3.81
C LEU A 228 42.03 -6.47 4.95
N ARG A 229 41.85 -6.90 6.21
CA ARG A 229 41.92 -5.98 7.36
C ARG A 229 43.32 -5.35 7.41
N GLY A 230 43.37 -4.03 7.42
CA GLY A 230 44.61 -3.26 7.32
C GLY A 230 45.07 -2.89 5.91
N ASP A 231 44.41 -3.36 4.83
CA ASP A 231 44.55 -2.72 3.50
C ASP A 231 43.84 -1.36 3.54
N ALA A 232 44.59 -0.28 3.26
CA ALA A 232 44.08 1.08 3.39
C ALA A 232 42.87 1.37 2.48
N ARG A 233 42.78 0.75 1.30
CA ARG A 233 41.62 0.91 0.40
C ARG A 233 40.41 0.17 0.95
N PHE A 234 40.61 -1.06 1.43
CA PHE A 234 39.53 -1.84 2.04
C PHE A 234 38.96 -1.15 3.29
N GLU A 235 39.83 -0.62 4.16
CA GLU A 235 39.41 0.13 5.34
C GLU A 235 38.67 1.42 4.95
N ALA A 236 39.16 2.17 3.95
CA ALA A 236 38.48 3.36 3.46
C ALA A 236 37.09 3.03 2.86
N LEU A 237 37.00 1.92 2.12
CA LEU A 237 35.78 1.47 1.47
C LEU A 237 34.71 1.01 2.45
N THR A 238 35.12 0.35 3.54
CA THR A 238 34.20 -0.26 4.54
C THR A 238 34.05 0.55 5.82
N ALA A 239 34.80 1.65 5.96
CA ALA A 239 34.70 2.54 7.10
C ALA A 239 33.25 3.01 7.31
N PRO A 240 32.72 2.94 8.55
CA PRO A 240 31.48 3.62 8.84
C PRO A 240 31.65 5.11 8.49
N PRO A 241 30.60 5.78 8.00
CA PRO A 241 30.66 7.22 7.88
C PRO A 241 31.09 7.80 9.25
N PRO A 242 32.00 8.79 9.28
CA PRO A 242 32.34 9.44 10.53
C PRO A 242 31.06 9.97 11.19
N ALA A 243 31.04 9.99 12.53
CA ALA A 243 29.94 10.62 13.24
C ALA A 243 29.79 12.06 12.73
N PRO A 244 28.56 12.52 12.46
CA PRO A 244 28.34 13.85 11.91
C PRO A 244 28.94 14.90 12.85
N ASP A 245 29.65 15.87 12.30
CA ASP A 245 30.10 17.03 13.07
C ASP A 245 28.91 17.97 13.29
N LEU A 246 28.37 17.92 14.51
CA LEU A 246 27.21 18.71 14.94
C LEU A 246 27.62 20.01 15.63
N SER A 247 28.90 20.43 15.57
CA SER A 247 29.35 21.67 16.21
C SER A 247 28.73 22.92 15.57
N TRP A 248 28.23 22.81 14.34
CA TRP A 248 27.60 23.92 13.64
C TRP A 248 26.36 24.44 14.37
N ILE A 249 25.63 23.59 15.12
CA ILE A 249 24.46 24.02 15.92
C ILE A 249 24.79 24.56 17.31
N ASP A 250 26.05 24.52 17.76
CA ASP A 250 26.45 24.98 19.11
C ASP A 250 26.23 26.49 19.32
N GLY A 251 26.15 27.26 18.23
CA GLY A 251 25.82 28.69 18.26
C GLY A 251 24.38 28.99 18.70
N TRP A 252 23.50 27.99 18.70
CA TRP A 252 22.09 28.13 19.05
C TRP A 252 21.75 27.22 20.24
N PRO A 253 21.64 27.76 21.47
CA PRO A 253 21.42 26.96 22.67
C PRO A 253 20.18 26.05 22.62
N GLY A 254 19.11 26.49 21.96
CA GLY A 254 17.91 25.69 21.75
C GLY A 254 18.16 24.45 20.89
N LEU A 255 18.88 24.61 19.77
CA LEU A 255 19.19 23.51 18.85
C LEU A 255 20.21 22.53 19.47
N ALA A 256 21.23 23.05 20.17
CA ALA A 256 22.17 22.22 20.91
C ALA A 256 21.45 21.40 22.00
N ALA A 257 20.48 21.99 22.71
CA ALA A 257 19.69 21.28 23.70
C ALA A 257 18.80 20.18 23.09
N LEU A 258 18.32 20.34 21.85
CA LEU A 258 17.61 19.29 21.13
C LEU A 258 18.52 18.10 20.82
N ARG A 259 19.72 18.35 20.27
CA ARG A 259 20.73 17.33 19.98
C ARG A 259 21.07 16.51 21.22
N ASP A 260 21.25 17.18 22.34
CA ASP A 260 21.70 16.55 23.59
C ASP A 260 20.54 15.93 24.39
N SER A 261 19.30 16.02 23.90
CA SER A 261 18.11 15.54 24.60
C SER A 261 17.99 14.01 24.57
N PRO A 262 17.87 13.35 25.74
CA PRO A 262 17.59 11.92 25.80
C PRO A 262 16.23 11.52 25.18
N ALA A 263 15.28 12.46 25.07
CA ALA A 263 13.96 12.21 24.52
C ALA A 263 13.93 12.13 22.98
N LEU A 264 15.03 12.53 22.32
CA LEU A 264 15.15 12.62 20.86
C LEU A 264 16.28 11.75 20.30
N GLN A 265 16.65 10.67 21.01
CA GLN A 265 17.72 9.76 20.59
C GLN A 265 17.39 8.98 19.31
N ASP A 266 16.12 8.93 18.93
CA ASP A 266 15.59 8.34 17.71
C ASP A 266 15.68 9.27 16.49
N LEU A 267 16.09 10.53 16.67
CA LEU A 267 16.36 11.47 15.59
C LEU A 267 17.82 11.39 15.14
N ARG A 268 18.05 11.48 13.83
CA ARG A 268 19.38 11.61 13.25
C ARG A 268 19.67 13.06 12.94
N PHE A 269 20.39 13.73 13.85
CA PHE A 269 20.94 15.05 13.57
C PHE A 269 22.02 14.96 12.50
N VAL A 270 22.06 15.96 11.63
CA VAL A 270 22.89 15.96 10.42
C VAL A 270 24.05 16.94 10.52
N ASP A 271 25.17 16.63 9.84
CA ASP A 271 26.29 17.56 9.79
C ASP A 271 25.98 18.80 8.95
N ARG A 272 26.90 19.78 8.92
CA ARG A 272 26.66 21.03 8.21
C ARG A 272 26.46 20.84 6.69
N ALA A 273 27.18 19.91 6.08
CA ALA A 273 27.10 19.68 4.65
C ALA A 273 25.77 19.02 4.26
N GLU A 274 25.32 18.05 5.05
CA GLU A 274 23.99 17.44 4.93
C GLU A 274 22.88 18.47 5.17
N ALA A 275 23.05 19.33 6.19
CA ALA A 275 22.09 20.39 6.52
C ALA A 275 21.89 21.38 5.35
N ASP A 276 23.00 21.87 4.79
CA ASP A 276 23.01 22.78 3.64
C ASP A 276 22.45 22.11 2.38
N LYS A 277 22.80 20.84 2.15
CA LYS A 277 22.27 20.03 1.04
C LYS A 277 20.77 19.83 1.18
N GLY A 278 20.27 19.38 2.34
CA GLY A 278 18.84 19.18 2.56
C GLY A 278 18.03 20.47 2.36
N GLY A 279 18.57 21.61 2.77
CA GLY A 279 18.00 22.92 2.46
C GLY A 279 17.99 23.24 0.96
N ALA A 280 19.06 22.91 0.23
CA ALA A 280 19.14 23.11 -1.22
C ALA A 280 18.18 22.20 -1.97
N ASP A 281 18.16 20.90 -1.65
CA ASP A 281 17.32 19.88 -2.26
C ASP A 281 15.83 20.24 -2.10
N ILE A 282 15.41 20.73 -0.93
CA ILE A 282 14.01 21.11 -0.72
C ILE A 282 13.64 22.40 -1.46
N ARG A 283 14.57 23.35 -1.60
CA ARG A 283 14.35 24.53 -2.46
C ARG A 283 14.27 24.14 -3.93
N GLU A 284 15.13 23.23 -4.39
CA GLU A 284 15.10 22.70 -5.75
C GLU A 284 13.81 21.92 -6.02
N HIS A 285 13.33 21.14 -5.05
CA HIS A 285 12.04 20.44 -5.11
C HIS A 285 10.89 21.41 -5.43
N TYR A 286 10.87 22.58 -4.80
CA TYR A 286 9.88 23.63 -5.04
C TYR A 286 10.28 24.64 -6.15
N ALA A 287 11.38 24.43 -6.88
CA ALA A 287 11.82 25.33 -7.94
C ALA A 287 11.23 24.99 -9.33
N GLY A 288 10.82 23.74 -9.57
CA GLY A 288 10.35 23.24 -10.87
C GLY A 288 8.89 22.79 -10.90
N ASN A 289 8.26 22.76 -12.08
CA ASN A 289 6.85 22.41 -12.23
C ASN A 289 6.65 20.90 -12.50
N TRP A 290 6.67 20.03 -11.48
CA TRP A 290 5.88 18.78 -11.49
C TRP A 290 5.90 18.07 -10.13
N HIS A 291 4.73 17.64 -9.68
CA HIS A 291 4.55 16.86 -8.47
C HIS A 291 3.20 16.16 -8.55
N LEU A 292 3.26 14.84 -8.45
CA LEU A 292 2.10 13.95 -8.50
C LEU A 292 1.35 14.02 -7.16
N GLY A 293 0.03 13.83 -7.22
CA GLY A 293 -0.77 13.59 -6.01
C GLY A 293 -1.36 14.82 -5.31
N PHE A 294 -1.28 16.01 -5.93
CA PHE A 294 -1.92 17.25 -5.46
C PHE A 294 -2.35 18.12 -6.64
N LEU A 295 -3.43 18.90 -6.47
CA LEU A 295 -3.86 19.91 -7.43
C LEU A 295 -3.25 21.27 -7.05
N TRP A 296 -2.28 21.71 -7.84
CA TRP A 296 -1.50 22.90 -7.53
C TRP A 296 -2.11 24.17 -8.08
N SER A 297 -2.28 25.15 -7.20
CA SER A 297 -2.54 26.53 -7.58
C SER A 297 -1.24 27.35 -7.51
N PRO A 298 -1.13 28.45 -8.28
CA PRO A 298 0.01 29.36 -8.17
C PRO A 298 0.23 29.86 -6.73
N ALA A 299 -0.85 30.19 -6.01
CA ALA A 299 -0.77 30.66 -4.62
C ALA A 299 -0.22 29.59 -3.66
N LEU A 300 -0.64 28.32 -3.82
CA LEU A 300 -0.11 27.22 -3.02
C LEU A 300 1.39 27.03 -3.28
N TRP A 301 1.79 27.10 -4.54
CA TRP A 301 3.18 26.96 -4.96
C TRP A 301 4.06 28.08 -4.41
N GLU A 302 3.66 29.33 -4.59
CA GLU A 302 4.34 30.51 -4.05
C GLU A 302 4.44 30.44 -2.51
N GLY A 303 3.36 30.01 -1.84
CA GLY A 303 3.37 29.79 -0.39
C GLY A 303 4.39 28.73 0.05
N CYS A 304 4.52 27.63 -0.70
CA CYS A 304 5.52 26.60 -0.41
C CYS A 304 6.94 27.12 -0.65
N GLN A 305 7.18 27.81 -1.76
CA GLN A 305 8.48 28.43 -2.06
C GLN A 305 8.89 29.44 -0.98
N ALA A 306 7.96 30.27 -0.53
CA ALA A 306 8.20 31.21 0.56
C ALA A 306 8.55 30.49 1.87
N ARG A 307 7.87 29.39 2.19
CA ARG A 307 8.13 28.59 3.40
C ARG A 307 9.53 27.99 3.41
N VAL A 308 10.01 27.46 2.28
CA VAL A 308 11.29 26.74 2.20
C VAL A 308 12.50 27.63 1.89
N ALA A 309 12.27 28.92 1.59
CA ALA A 309 13.28 29.84 1.08
C ALA A 309 14.56 29.90 1.92
N ASN A 310 14.45 29.86 3.24
CA ASN A 310 15.58 29.96 4.17
C ASN A 310 15.79 28.73 5.05
N LEU A 311 15.10 27.62 4.74
CA LEU A 311 15.15 26.43 5.57
C LEU A 311 16.45 25.65 5.39
N THR A 312 16.94 25.15 6.51
CA THR A 312 18.10 24.26 6.64
C THR A 312 17.62 22.97 7.31
N MET A 313 18.08 21.81 6.81
CA MET A 313 17.72 20.52 7.44
C MET A 313 18.46 20.38 8.76
N LEU A 314 17.73 20.08 9.84
CA LEU A 314 18.28 19.92 11.18
C LEU A 314 18.46 18.45 11.55
N ALA A 315 17.42 17.64 11.30
CA ALA A 315 17.43 16.23 11.65
C ALA A 315 16.41 15.43 10.82
N GLU A 316 16.72 14.17 10.59
CA GLU A 316 15.77 13.16 10.12
C GLU A 316 15.06 12.52 11.30
N CYS A 317 13.75 12.29 11.14
CA CYS A 317 12.90 11.64 12.11
C CYS A 317 12.72 10.15 11.76
N PRO A 318 12.21 9.33 12.70
CA PRO A 318 11.88 7.94 12.43
C PRO A 318 10.95 7.77 11.22
N SER A 319 11.13 6.68 10.47
CA SER A 319 10.27 6.38 9.33
C SER A 319 8.88 5.89 9.75
N VAL A 320 7.90 6.22 8.93
CA VAL A 320 6.60 5.52 8.91
C VAL A 320 6.60 4.56 7.75
N TRP A 321 6.28 3.32 8.06
CA TRP A 321 6.10 2.30 7.05
C TRP A 321 4.85 2.61 6.22
N HIS A 322 5.03 2.83 4.92
CA HIS A 322 3.93 2.89 3.95
C HIS A 322 3.47 1.47 3.61
N ARG A 323 2.16 1.26 3.38
CA ARG A 323 1.61 -0.08 3.07
C ARG A 323 2.32 -0.75 1.88
N ASN A 324 2.76 0.03 0.91
CA ASN A 324 3.44 -0.44 -0.30
C ASN A 324 4.94 -0.74 -0.12
N GLY A 325 5.46 -0.68 1.10
CA GLY A 325 6.83 -1.12 1.41
C GLY A 325 7.93 -0.07 1.25
N PHE A 326 7.56 1.21 1.16
CA PHE A 326 8.53 2.33 1.20
C PHE A 326 8.42 3.05 2.54
N ASP A 327 9.55 3.42 3.12
CA ASP A 327 9.59 4.22 4.34
C ASP A 327 9.48 5.70 4.01
N VAL A 328 8.58 6.40 4.71
CA VAL A 328 8.45 7.86 4.63
C VAL A 328 9.12 8.44 5.87
N HIS A 329 10.17 9.24 5.66
CA HIS A 329 10.90 9.89 6.74
C HIS A 329 10.37 11.29 6.98
N GLY A 330 10.05 11.59 8.25
CA GLY A 330 9.81 12.97 8.67
C GLY A 330 11.13 13.74 8.73
N VAL A 331 11.07 15.06 8.52
CA VAL A 331 12.25 15.93 8.57
C VAL A 331 11.96 17.16 9.40
N LEU A 332 12.91 17.54 10.26
CA LEU A 332 12.90 18.82 10.96
C LEU A 332 13.76 19.82 10.20
N PHE A 333 13.14 20.94 9.86
CA PHE A 333 13.81 22.09 9.26
C PHE A 333 13.86 23.26 10.24
N VAL A 334 14.86 24.13 10.08
CA VAL A 334 15.03 25.36 10.85
C VAL A 334 15.37 26.52 9.93
N ASP A 335 14.80 27.69 10.20
CA ASP A 335 15.32 28.96 9.70
C ASP A 335 16.34 29.48 10.71
N LEU A 336 17.60 29.64 10.30
CA LEU A 336 18.68 30.05 11.21
C LEU A 336 18.55 31.51 11.67
N ASP A 337 17.76 32.33 10.98
CA ASP A 337 17.41 33.68 11.40
C ASP A 337 16.30 33.68 12.49
N GLN A 338 15.56 32.57 12.63
CA GLN A 338 14.50 32.35 13.63
C GLN A 338 14.63 30.96 14.28
N PRO A 339 15.74 30.68 14.97
CA PRO A 339 16.11 29.34 15.44
C PRO A 339 15.21 28.78 16.54
N GLU A 340 14.36 29.62 17.14
CA GLU A 340 13.36 29.24 18.13
C GLU A 340 12.15 28.50 17.53
N GLN A 341 11.94 28.60 16.21
CA GLN A 341 10.86 27.93 15.49
C GLN A 341 11.41 26.93 14.47
N LEU A 342 10.97 25.68 14.61
CA LEU A 342 11.22 24.59 13.69
C LEU A 342 9.99 24.35 12.81
N TRP A 343 10.22 23.65 11.71
CA TRP A 343 9.19 23.16 10.81
C TRP A 343 9.30 21.64 10.70
N PHE A 344 8.29 20.94 11.20
CA PHE A 344 8.19 19.50 11.03
C PHE A 344 7.44 19.18 9.73
N ALA A 345 8.15 18.53 8.82
CA ALA A 345 7.62 17.99 7.58
C ALA A 345 7.40 16.48 7.76
N PRO A 346 6.13 15.99 7.87
CA PRO A 346 5.86 14.55 7.93
C PRO A 346 6.36 13.79 6.69
N SER A 347 6.35 14.49 5.55
CA SER A 347 6.98 14.10 4.29
C SER A 347 7.39 15.37 3.56
N THR A 348 8.56 15.36 2.92
CA THR A 348 9.02 16.47 2.09
C THR A 348 8.21 16.63 0.80
N SER A 349 7.47 15.59 0.40
CA SER A 349 6.55 15.63 -0.74
C SER A 349 5.21 16.30 -0.41
N MET A 350 4.92 16.52 0.88
CA MET A 350 3.71 17.25 1.30
C MET A 350 3.91 18.76 1.13
N PRO A 351 2.90 19.53 0.68
CA PRO A 351 3.00 20.98 0.54
C PRO A 351 3.55 21.64 1.80
N ALA A 352 4.61 22.43 1.66
CA ALA A 352 5.30 23.03 2.80
C ALA A 352 4.42 23.99 3.63
N THR A 353 3.36 24.52 3.02
CA THR A 353 2.32 25.30 3.72
C THR A 353 1.57 24.51 4.78
N LEU A 354 1.51 23.18 4.64
CA LEU A 354 0.87 22.25 5.58
C LEU A 354 1.84 21.67 6.63
N TRP A 355 3.12 22.06 6.62
CA TRP A 355 4.07 21.61 7.63
C TRP A 355 3.79 22.25 8.98
N THR A 356 4.03 21.49 10.04
CA THR A 356 3.67 21.86 11.40
C THR A 356 4.76 22.73 12.03
N PRO A 357 4.46 23.94 12.51
CA PRO A 357 5.41 24.74 13.27
C PRO A 357 5.63 24.11 14.66
N VAL A 358 6.87 24.03 15.10
CA VAL A 358 7.23 23.42 16.38
C VAL A 358 8.22 24.32 17.11
N ALA A 359 8.00 24.58 18.40
CA ALA A 359 8.99 25.29 19.19
C ALA A 359 10.28 24.46 19.29
N ALA A 360 11.45 25.11 19.25
CA ALA A 360 12.76 24.46 19.38
C ALA A 360 13.04 23.96 20.82
N SER A 361 12.23 23.01 21.28
CA SER A 361 12.32 22.35 22.57
C SER A 361 12.00 20.86 22.44
N ALA A 362 12.66 20.02 23.24
CA ALA A 362 12.51 18.58 23.12
C ALA A 362 11.08 18.10 23.39
N GLU A 363 10.37 18.78 24.30
CA GLU A 363 8.97 18.49 24.63
C GLU A 363 8.04 18.74 23.42
N ALA A 364 8.18 19.89 22.76
CA ALA A 364 7.37 20.23 21.60
C ALA A 364 7.64 19.30 20.41
N VAL A 365 8.92 19.02 20.12
CA VAL A 365 9.30 18.08 19.06
C VAL A 365 8.73 16.70 19.33
N ARG A 366 8.88 16.19 20.56
CA ARG A 366 8.34 14.87 20.92
C ARG A 366 6.82 14.81 20.81
N ALA A 367 6.11 15.85 21.27
CA ALA A 367 4.66 15.93 21.21
C ALA A 367 4.12 15.87 19.77
N VAL A 368 4.78 16.56 18.83
CA VAL A 368 4.40 16.55 17.41
C VAL A 368 4.63 15.18 16.78
N LEU A 369 5.79 14.57 17.02
CA LEU A 369 6.10 13.24 16.50
C LEU A 369 5.13 12.18 17.05
N ASP A 370 4.78 12.23 18.32
CA ASP A 370 3.85 11.28 18.95
C ASP A 370 2.41 11.42 18.44
N THR A 371 2.04 12.63 17.99
CA THR A 371 0.73 12.90 17.40
C THR A 371 0.63 12.39 15.96
N ILE A 372 1.69 12.58 15.18
CA ILE A 372 1.68 12.34 13.73
C ILE A 372 2.04 10.86 13.39
N TYR A 373 2.49 10.07 14.38
CA TYR A 373 2.85 8.66 14.23
C TYR A 373 2.05 7.70 15.14
N PRO A 374 0.75 7.45 14.90
CA PRO A 374 0.06 6.41 15.65
C PRO A 374 0.59 5.01 15.29
N ALA A 375 1.11 4.31 16.29
CA ALA A 375 1.79 3.01 16.17
C ALA A 375 0.87 1.82 15.81
N ARG A 376 -0.42 2.02 15.56
CA ARG A 376 -1.41 0.94 15.29
C ARG A 376 -2.50 1.39 14.34
N ARG A 377 -3.08 0.43 13.61
CA ARG A 377 -4.40 0.55 12.97
C ARG A 377 -5.38 1.24 13.90
N VAL A 378 -6.07 2.25 13.38
CA VAL A 378 -7.13 2.98 14.07
C VAL A 378 -8.46 2.51 13.50
N PRO A 379 -9.25 1.71 14.25
CA PRO A 379 -10.60 1.35 13.84
C PRO A 379 -11.48 2.60 13.66
N VAL A 380 -12.50 2.54 12.81
CA VAL A 380 -13.45 3.64 12.61
C VAL A 380 -14.09 4.10 13.91
N GLY A 381 -14.33 3.18 14.85
CA GLY A 381 -14.89 3.50 16.16
C GLY A 381 -14.06 4.50 16.98
N ASP A 382 -12.77 4.64 16.67
CA ASP A 382 -11.86 5.55 17.36
C ASP A 382 -11.61 6.87 16.60
N LEU A 383 -12.35 7.10 15.50
CA LEU A 383 -12.39 8.35 14.72
C LEU A 383 -13.68 9.10 15.07
N PRO A 384 -13.67 9.98 16.09
CA PRO A 384 -14.88 10.50 16.71
C PRO A 384 -15.62 11.52 15.86
N LEU A 385 -14.95 12.17 14.91
CA LEU A 385 -15.55 13.18 14.04
C LEU A 385 -15.82 12.59 12.66
N ARG A 386 -16.98 12.94 12.12
CA ARG A 386 -17.40 12.67 10.75
C ARG A 386 -17.88 13.97 10.13
N ARG A 387 -17.35 14.33 8.97
CA ARG A 387 -17.81 15.48 8.17
C ARG A 387 -18.16 15.06 6.76
N ARG A 388 -19.13 15.76 6.18
CA ARG A 388 -19.49 15.62 4.77
C ARG A 388 -19.50 16.98 4.10
N ALA A 389 -18.94 17.04 2.90
CA ALA A 389 -18.87 18.28 2.13
C ALA A 389 -19.00 17.99 0.64
N PHE A 390 -19.57 18.93 -0.09
CA PHE A 390 -19.63 18.85 -1.55
C PHE A 390 -18.22 18.93 -2.13
N MET A 391 -17.86 17.98 -3.01
CA MET A 391 -16.54 17.90 -3.65
C MET A 391 -16.51 18.57 -5.03
N GLY A 392 -17.61 18.49 -5.77
CA GLY A 392 -17.71 19.03 -7.13
C GLY A 392 -18.60 18.20 -8.07
N TYR A 393 -18.98 18.81 -9.19
CA TYR A 393 -19.72 18.12 -10.26
C TYR A 393 -18.79 17.34 -11.18
N LEU A 394 -19.18 16.12 -11.53
CA LEU A 394 -18.38 15.20 -12.35
C LEU A 394 -18.06 15.77 -13.74
N GLU A 395 -18.95 16.60 -14.30
CA GLU A 395 -18.76 17.26 -15.60
C GLU A 395 -17.76 18.44 -15.56
N HIS A 396 -17.46 18.98 -14.37
CA HIS A 396 -16.62 20.16 -14.20
C HIS A 396 -15.29 19.85 -13.48
N MET A 397 -15.19 18.70 -12.83
CA MET A 397 -13.97 18.28 -12.15
C MET A 397 -12.98 17.66 -13.13
N ALA A 398 -11.71 18.04 -12.99
CA ALA A 398 -10.61 17.45 -13.72
C ALA A 398 -9.40 17.22 -12.82
N VAL A 399 -8.67 16.13 -13.07
CA VAL A 399 -7.42 15.78 -12.38
C VAL A 399 -6.31 15.58 -13.41
N PRO A 400 -5.03 15.80 -13.04
CA PRO A 400 -3.92 15.51 -13.93
C PRO A 400 -3.75 14.00 -14.08
N ASN A 401 -3.69 13.51 -15.32
CA ASN A 401 -3.29 12.14 -15.56
C ASN A 401 -1.83 11.95 -15.08
N PRO A 402 -1.53 10.95 -14.23
CA PRO A 402 -0.23 10.86 -13.58
C PRO A 402 0.92 10.51 -14.54
N TYR A 403 0.64 10.10 -15.77
CA TYR A 403 1.65 9.69 -16.76
C TYR A 403 1.91 10.77 -17.81
N SER A 404 0.87 11.45 -18.28
CA SER A 404 0.98 12.49 -19.31
C SER A 404 0.97 13.91 -18.73
N GLY A 405 0.47 14.07 -17.52
CA GLY A 405 0.24 15.35 -16.86
C GLY A 405 -0.88 16.21 -17.44
N THR A 406 -1.59 15.72 -18.44
CA THR A 406 -2.74 16.39 -19.04
C THR A 406 -3.94 16.32 -18.10
N MET A 407 -4.69 17.41 -17.98
CA MET A 407 -5.96 17.41 -17.25
C MET A 407 -6.98 16.52 -17.97
N VAL A 408 -7.56 15.58 -17.24
CA VAL A 408 -8.61 14.66 -17.69
C VAL A 408 -9.82 14.79 -16.78
N GLN A 409 -11.01 14.46 -17.28
CA GLN A 409 -12.23 14.48 -16.46
C GLN A 409 -12.08 13.53 -15.27
N ALA A 410 -12.48 14.00 -14.09
CA ALA A 410 -12.34 13.25 -12.84
C ALA A 410 -13.47 12.22 -12.66
N ASP A 411 -13.58 11.28 -13.59
CA ASP A 411 -14.37 10.07 -13.38
C ASP A 411 -13.74 9.20 -12.28
N PHE A 412 -14.41 8.10 -11.92
CA PHE A 412 -13.90 7.22 -10.86
C PHE A 412 -12.49 6.68 -11.20
N HIS A 413 -12.28 6.25 -12.44
CA HIS A 413 -11.02 5.63 -12.85
C HIS A 413 -9.85 6.62 -12.73
N GLU A 414 -10.03 7.85 -13.21
CA GLU A 414 -9.00 8.88 -13.16
C GLU A 414 -8.81 9.43 -11.74
N LEU A 415 -9.85 9.53 -10.91
CA LEU A 415 -9.71 9.84 -9.48
C LEU A 415 -8.91 8.77 -8.74
N ASP A 416 -9.19 7.49 -8.99
CA ASP A 416 -8.44 6.38 -8.39
C ASP A 416 -6.96 6.47 -8.78
N ARG A 417 -6.66 6.64 -10.08
CA ARG A 417 -5.28 6.84 -10.56
C ARG A 417 -4.61 8.04 -9.92
N TYR A 418 -5.31 9.17 -9.81
CA TYR A 418 -4.80 10.38 -9.19
C TYR A 418 -4.40 10.14 -7.73
N PHE A 419 -5.29 9.54 -6.93
CA PHE A 419 -5.04 9.29 -5.51
C PHE A 419 -4.06 8.16 -5.23
N VAL A 420 -3.87 7.20 -6.15
CA VAL A 420 -2.82 6.17 -6.03
C VAL A 420 -1.42 6.79 -5.89
N PHE A 421 -1.18 7.95 -6.50
CA PHE A 421 0.09 8.68 -6.41
C PHE A 421 0.09 9.78 -5.34
N SER A 422 -0.93 9.85 -4.50
CA SER A 422 -0.97 10.81 -3.41
C SER A 422 0.12 10.49 -2.38
N PRO A 423 0.96 11.46 -1.97
CA PRO A 423 1.97 11.24 -0.93
C PRO A 423 1.40 11.39 0.49
N VAL A 424 0.08 11.58 0.62
CA VAL A 424 -0.64 11.74 1.90
C VAL A 424 -1.74 10.70 2.12
N LEU A 425 -2.06 9.88 1.12
CA LEU A 425 -3.02 8.77 1.21
C LEU A 425 -2.36 7.43 0.90
N ASP A 426 -2.82 6.37 1.55
CA ASP A 426 -2.49 5.00 1.14
C ASP A 426 -3.03 4.73 -0.27
N ALA A 427 -2.21 4.05 -1.09
CA ALA A 427 -2.52 3.77 -2.49
C ALA A 427 -3.71 2.81 -2.70
N HIS A 428 -4.10 2.06 -1.67
CA HIS A 428 -5.15 1.05 -1.76
C HIS A 428 -6.46 1.55 -1.15
N LEU A 429 -7.50 1.64 -1.98
CA LEU A 429 -8.85 2.00 -1.57
C LEU A 429 -9.71 0.77 -1.23
N TRP A 430 -10.88 1.00 -0.64
CA TRP A 430 -11.94 0.00 -0.49
C TRP A 430 -13.33 0.62 -0.69
N GLY A 431 -14.32 -0.21 -0.95
CA GLY A 431 -15.71 0.19 -1.22
C GLY A 431 -16.60 0.20 0.03
N SER A 432 -17.79 0.78 -0.10
CA SER A 432 -18.76 0.95 1.01
C SER A 432 -19.16 -0.34 1.74
N ALA A 433 -19.00 -1.52 1.12
CA ALA A 433 -19.28 -2.81 1.77
C ALA A 433 -18.40 -3.08 3.00
N PHE A 434 -17.30 -2.33 3.15
CA PHE A 434 -16.38 -2.44 4.27
C PHE A 434 -16.47 -1.17 5.12
N PRO A 435 -17.02 -1.25 6.35
CA PRO A 435 -17.14 -0.09 7.22
C PRO A 435 -15.79 0.36 7.80
N ASP A 436 -14.75 -0.45 7.70
CA ASP A 436 -13.41 -0.20 8.23
C ASP A 436 -12.35 -0.65 7.21
N ASP A 437 -11.12 -0.15 7.33
CA ASP A 437 -10.03 -0.42 6.38
C ASP A 437 -9.73 -1.93 6.28
N PRO A 438 -10.07 -2.62 5.18
CA PRO A 438 -9.94 -4.08 5.08
C PRO A 438 -8.51 -4.54 4.78
N TRP A 439 -7.61 -3.60 4.51
CA TRP A 439 -6.23 -3.89 4.18
C TRP A 439 -5.36 -4.04 5.43
N PRO A 440 -4.29 -4.84 5.37
CA PRO A 440 -3.33 -4.95 6.45
C PRO A 440 -2.52 -3.65 6.59
N ASP A 441 -1.95 -3.43 7.77
CA ASP A 441 -1.04 -2.31 8.01
C ASP A 441 0.25 -2.42 7.20
N ARG A 442 0.67 -3.65 6.88
CA ARG A 442 1.89 -3.94 6.13
C ARG A 442 1.62 -4.99 5.07
N ILE A 443 2.04 -4.70 3.83
CA ILE A 443 2.06 -5.68 2.75
C ILE A 443 3.52 -5.94 2.37
N PRO A 444 4.13 -7.04 2.83
CA PRO A 444 5.52 -7.33 2.52
C PRO A 444 5.69 -7.66 1.02
N PRO A 445 6.78 -7.20 0.38
CA PRO A 445 7.05 -7.54 -1.02
C PRO A 445 7.28 -9.06 -1.16
N GLN A 446 6.62 -9.69 -2.14
CA GLN A 446 6.73 -11.12 -2.43
C GLN A 446 6.69 -11.38 -3.96
N PRO A 447 7.28 -12.48 -4.47
CA PRO A 447 7.13 -12.86 -5.88
C PRO A 447 5.66 -13.03 -6.27
N GLY A 448 5.26 -12.47 -7.42
CA GLY A 448 3.87 -12.52 -7.91
C GLY A 448 2.88 -11.56 -7.22
N TRP A 449 3.37 -10.60 -6.44
CA TRP A 449 2.58 -9.65 -5.64
C TRP A 449 1.47 -8.92 -6.43
N GLY A 450 1.73 -8.51 -7.68
CA GLY A 450 0.73 -7.80 -8.49
C GLY A 450 -0.56 -8.59 -8.74
N ILE A 451 -0.50 -9.92 -8.80
CA ILE A 451 -1.68 -10.78 -8.98
C ILE A 451 -2.50 -10.83 -7.68
N LYS A 452 -1.82 -10.97 -6.54
CA LYS A 452 -2.42 -11.03 -5.20
C LYS A 452 -3.17 -9.75 -4.86
N ILE A 453 -2.49 -8.61 -5.00
CA ILE A 453 -3.06 -7.28 -4.81
C ILE A 453 -4.21 -7.04 -5.79
N GLY A 454 -4.06 -7.46 -7.05
CA GLY A 454 -5.11 -7.32 -8.06
C GLY A 454 -6.39 -8.07 -7.66
N ALA A 455 -6.29 -9.30 -7.18
CA ALA A 455 -7.44 -10.09 -6.73
C ALA A 455 -8.09 -9.51 -5.47
N GLN A 456 -7.30 -9.14 -4.47
CA GLN A 456 -7.82 -8.54 -3.25
C GLN A 456 -8.47 -7.18 -3.51
N SER A 457 -7.87 -6.36 -4.39
CA SER A 457 -8.43 -5.07 -4.80
C SER A 457 -9.84 -5.20 -5.34
N ARG A 458 -10.12 -6.22 -6.16
CA ARG A 458 -11.47 -6.49 -6.68
C ARG A 458 -12.46 -6.83 -5.56
N LYS A 459 -12.04 -7.68 -4.61
CA LYS A 459 -12.87 -8.10 -3.47
C LYS A 459 -13.21 -6.95 -2.52
N VAL A 460 -12.25 -6.06 -2.24
CA VAL A 460 -12.44 -4.96 -1.29
C VAL A 460 -13.13 -3.74 -1.90
N ARG A 461 -13.23 -3.65 -3.23
CA ARG A 461 -13.96 -2.58 -3.95
C ARG A 461 -15.48 -2.74 -3.95
N ARG A 462 -16.01 -3.82 -3.39
CA ARG A 462 -17.45 -4.09 -3.31
C ARG A 462 -18.21 -2.95 -2.61
N GLN A 463 -19.39 -2.66 -3.13
CA GLN A 463 -20.31 -1.66 -2.60
C GLN A 463 -21.43 -2.32 -1.78
N LEU A 464 -21.99 -1.59 -0.81
CA LEU A 464 -23.24 -1.97 -0.16
C LEU A 464 -24.36 -1.95 -1.19
N GLU A 465 -25.17 -3.00 -1.22
CA GLU A 465 -26.25 -3.17 -2.21
C GLU A 465 -27.27 -2.02 -2.14
N ASP A 466 -27.68 -1.62 -0.93
CA ASP A 466 -28.63 -0.51 -0.70
C ASP A 466 -27.94 0.83 -0.36
N GLY A 467 -26.64 0.96 -0.64
CA GLY A 467 -25.82 2.10 -0.21
C GLY A 467 -25.47 3.07 -1.33
N VAL A 468 -24.96 4.25 -0.93
CA VAL A 468 -24.28 5.15 -1.87
C VAL A 468 -22.92 4.54 -2.24
N CYS A 469 -22.60 4.56 -3.53
CA CYS A 469 -21.28 4.14 -4.01
C CYS A 469 -20.21 5.03 -3.38
N ARG A 470 -19.35 4.43 -2.56
CA ARG A 470 -18.29 5.11 -1.81
C ARG A 470 -16.99 4.39 -2.03
N PHE A 471 -15.93 5.17 -2.17
CA PHE A 471 -14.57 4.67 -2.10
C PHE A 471 -13.81 5.42 -1.03
N THR A 472 -13.13 4.66 -0.18
CA THR A 472 -12.43 5.17 0.99
C THR A 472 -10.95 4.84 0.90
N ARG A 473 -10.11 5.80 1.31
CA ARG A 473 -8.67 5.66 1.48
C ARG A 473 -8.28 6.08 2.89
N ARG A 474 -7.18 5.54 3.38
CA ARG A 474 -6.60 5.91 4.67
C ARG A 474 -5.54 7.00 4.48
N ALA A 475 -5.61 8.07 5.26
CA ALA A 475 -4.57 9.08 5.31
C ALA A 475 -3.31 8.52 6.01
N LEU A 476 -2.13 8.85 5.50
CA LEU A 476 -0.88 8.19 5.90
C LEU A 476 -0.46 8.51 7.33
N PHE A 477 -0.67 9.74 7.78
CA PHE A 477 -0.14 10.23 9.05
C PHE A 477 -1.23 10.26 10.12
N SER A 478 -2.35 10.92 9.84
CA SER A 478 -3.47 11.02 10.79
C SER A 478 -4.29 9.75 10.94
N ARG A 479 -4.16 8.82 9.98
CA ARG A 479 -5.01 7.60 9.85
C ARG A 479 -6.49 7.92 9.71
N ALA A 480 -6.82 9.14 9.32
CA ALA A 480 -8.18 9.50 8.92
C ALA A 480 -8.64 8.65 7.75
N GLN A 481 -9.95 8.47 7.63
CA GLN A 481 -10.56 7.89 6.46
C GLN A 481 -11.09 9.02 5.59
N VAL A 482 -10.62 9.06 4.35
CA VAL A 482 -11.02 10.04 3.35
C VAL A 482 -11.79 9.28 2.28
N SER A 483 -13.07 9.56 2.18
CA SER A 483 -13.96 8.91 1.22
C SER A 483 -14.56 9.91 0.27
N TYR A 484 -14.79 9.48 -0.97
CA TYR A 484 -15.62 10.19 -1.93
C TYR A 484 -16.78 9.30 -2.37
N GLU A 485 -17.96 9.89 -2.40
CA GLU A 485 -19.25 9.24 -2.66
C GLU A 485 -19.81 9.75 -3.97
N LEU A 486 -20.21 8.86 -4.87
CA LEU A 486 -20.86 9.23 -6.12
C LEU A 486 -22.37 9.32 -5.91
N HIS A 487 -22.91 10.53 -6.01
CA HIS A 487 -24.34 10.78 -5.86
C HIS A 487 -25.01 10.96 -7.22
N ARG A 488 -26.03 10.12 -7.46
CA ARG A 488 -26.94 10.21 -8.62
C ARG A 488 -26.24 10.16 -9.98
N GLY A 489 -24.97 9.71 -10.04
CA GLY A 489 -24.14 9.73 -11.25
C GLY A 489 -23.74 11.14 -11.73
N ARG A 490 -23.77 12.15 -10.86
CA ARG A 490 -23.62 13.56 -11.26
C ARG A 490 -22.52 14.33 -10.54
N PHE A 491 -22.32 14.06 -9.25
CA PHE A 491 -21.39 14.81 -8.42
C PHE A 491 -20.86 13.96 -7.28
N TYR A 492 -19.76 14.43 -6.70
CA TYR A 492 -19.11 13.77 -5.58
C TYR A 492 -19.35 14.51 -4.26
N VAL A 493 -19.39 13.73 -3.19
CA VAL A 493 -19.41 14.21 -1.80
C VAL A 493 -18.22 13.61 -1.07
N TRP A 494 -17.51 14.44 -0.32
CA TRP A 494 -16.53 13.99 0.67
C TRP A 494 -17.25 13.39 1.88
N GLU A 495 -16.78 12.25 2.38
CA GLU A 495 -17.04 11.77 3.74
C GLU A 495 -15.68 11.54 4.43
N VAL A 496 -15.39 12.36 5.43
CA VAL A 496 -14.13 12.30 6.17
C VAL A 496 -14.39 11.89 7.61
N ARG A 497 -13.69 10.86 8.09
CA ARG A 497 -13.64 10.47 9.50
C ARG A 497 -12.25 10.65 10.07
N TYR A 498 -12.13 11.36 11.18
CA TYR A 498 -10.83 11.79 11.68
C TYR A 498 -10.81 12.10 13.18
N ARG A 499 -9.60 12.28 13.71
CA ARG A 499 -9.36 12.93 15.02
C ARG A 499 -8.92 14.37 14.79
N PRO A 500 -9.38 15.32 15.60
CA PRO A 500 -8.97 16.71 15.49
C PRO A 500 -7.46 16.88 15.46
N ASN A 501 -6.98 17.66 14.50
CA ASN A 501 -5.61 18.16 14.45
C ASN A 501 -5.35 19.12 15.64
N PRO A 502 -4.23 18.98 16.38
CA PRO A 502 -3.89 19.91 17.46
C PRO A 502 -3.30 21.24 16.98
N HIS A 503 -3.08 21.42 15.67
CA HIS A 503 -2.48 22.61 15.04
C HIS A 503 -3.45 23.31 14.06
N PRO A 504 -4.57 23.88 14.55
CA PRO A 504 -5.55 24.54 13.69
C PRO A 504 -4.96 25.75 12.94
N GLU A 505 -3.93 26.39 13.49
CA GLU A 505 -3.24 27.54 12.89
C GLU A 505 -2.64 27.24 11.51
N VAL A 506 -2.29 25.98 11.25
CA VAL A 506 -1.75 25.55 9.94
C VAL A 506 -2.83 25.66 8.87
N ILE A 507 -4.04 25.18 9.17
CA ILE A 507 -5.17 25.21 8.24
C ILE A 507 -5.74 26.63 8.11
N GLU A 508 -5.73 27.41 9.19
CA GLU A 508 -6.09 28.84 9.15
C GLU A 508 -5.21 29.64 8.19
N GLN A 509 -3.88 29.44 8.26
CA GLN A 509 -2.94 30.11 7.36
C GLN A 509 -3.12 29.67 5.91
N LEU A 510 -3.35 28.38 5.67
CA LEU A 510 -3.63 27.87 4.33
C LEU A 510 -4.93 28.44 3.76
N ASN A 511 -6.01 28.47 4.56
CA ASN A 511 -7.29 29.06 4.17
C ASN A 511 -7.14 30.53 3.80
N ALA A 512 -6.39 31.30 4.60
CA ALA A 512 -6.10 32.70 4.30
C ALA A 512 -5.29 32.86 3.00
N LEU A 513 -4.34 31.95 2.73
CA LEU A 513 -3.52 31.96 1.52
C LEU A 513 -4.34 31.65 0.26
N LEU A 514 -5.23 30.65 0.33
CA LEU A 514 -5.94 30.12 -0.82
C LEU A 514 -7.36 30.69 -0.99
N GLY A 515 -7.87 31.41 0.00
CA GLY A 515 -9.27 31.85 0.02
C GLY A 515 -10.25 30.70 0.24
N THR A 516 -9.81 29.60 0.85
CA THR A 516 -10.62 28.42 1.15
C THR A 516 -11.21 28.49 2.57
N THR A 517 -12.14 27.60 2.87
CA THR A 517 -12.86 27.55 4.16
C THR A 517 -12.84 26.15 4.77
N PHE A 518 -11.72 25.43 4.62
CA PHE A 518 -11.59 24.09 5.22
C PHE A 518 -11.71 24.19 6.75
N PRO A 519 -12.43 23.26 7.42
CA PRO A 519 -12.48 23.20 8.87
C PRO A 519 -11.07 23.09 9.47
N THR A 520 -10.76 23.94 10.44
CA THR A 520 -9.39 24.09 10.96
C THR A 520 -8.96 22.92 11.84
N ASP A 521 -9.92 22.11 12.31
CA ASP A 521 -9.68 20.87 13.04
C ASP A 521 -9.35 19.67 12.14
N LEU A 522 -9.42 19.81 10.81
CA LEU A 522 -9.01 18.74 9.89
C LEU A 522 -7.50 18.45 9.99
N PRO A 523 -7.10 17.17 9.87
CA PRO A 523 -5.69 16.80 9.74
C PRO A 523 -5.05 17.38 8.49
N ALA A 524 -3.79 17.78 8.60
CA ALA A 524 -3.07 18.42 7.50
C ALA A 524 -2.94 17.50 6.27
N ASP A 525 -2.86 16.19 6.45
CA ASP A 525 -2.79 15.20 5.36
C ASP A 525 -4.13 14.96 4.67
N VAL A 526 -5.23 15.05 5.42
CA VAL A 526 -6.59 15.13 4.84
C VAL A 526 -6.74 16.39 4.01
N VAL A 527 -6.38 17.56 4.57
CA VAL A 527 -6.44 18.82 3.83
C VAL A 527 -5.58 18.75 2.57
N GLY A 528 -4.37 18.19 2.68
CA GLY A 528 -3.53 17.89 1.55
C GLY A 528 -4.25 17.10 0.45
N ALA A 529 -4.96 16.02 0.82
CA ALA A 529 -5.66 15.18 -0.15
C ALA A 529 -6.82 15.88 -0.87
N ILE A 530 -7.53 16.80 -0.20
CA ILE A 530 -8.70 17.50 -0.75
C ILE A 530 -8.35 18.83 -1.43
N LEU A 531 -7.08 19.25 -1.41
CA LEU A 531 -6.63 20.48 -2.07
C LEU A 531 -7.01 20.49 -3.55
N GLY A 532 -7.58 21.61 -3.99
CA GLY A 532 -8.03 21.84 -5.37
C GLY A 532 -9.40 21.26 -5.71
N PHE A 533 -10.08 20.61 -4.77
CA PHE A 533 -11.50 20.27 -4.85
C PHE A 533 -12.35 21.26 -4.05
N ASP A 534 -13.66 21.28 -4.31
CA ASP A 534 -14.59 22.08 -3.52
C ASP A 534 -14.78 21.49 -2.11
N TRP A 535 -15.18 22.36 -1.19
CA TRP A 535 -15.63 22.00 0.15
C TRP A 535 -16.76 22.93 0.57
N ALA A 536 -17.99 22.41 0.57
CA ALA A 536 -19.15 23.10 1.11
C ALA A 536 -19.98 22.14 1.98
N GLU A 537 -20.16 22.49 3.26
CA GLU A 537 -20.98 21.70 4.18
C GLU A 537 -22.47 22.04 4.01
N ALA A 538 -23.34 21.14 4.47
CA ALA A 538 -24.78 21.30 4.29
C ALA A 538 -25.30 22.62 4.92
N ASP A 539 -24.74 23.03 6.06
CA ASP A 539 -25.15 24.25 6.76
C ASP A 539 -24.82 25.52 5.96
N ASP A 540 -23.64 25.56 5.31
CA ASP A 540 -23.25 26.67 4.44
C ASP A 540 -24.16 26.76 3.21
N LEU A 541 -24.52 25.60 2.65
CA LEU A 541 -25.41 25.51 1.49
C LEU A 541 -26.85 25.88 1.84
N GLU A 542 -27.36 25.56 3.04
CA GLU A 542 -28.69 26.00 3.50
C GLU A 542 -28.74 27.53 3.63
N VAL A 543 -27.69 28.16 4.18
CA VAL A 543 -27.59 29.62 4.24
C VAL A 543 -27.58 30.24 2.83
N ALA A 544 -26.86 29.63 1.90
CA ALA A 544 -26.82 30.08 0.51
C ALA A 544 -28.16 29.88 -0.21
N LEU A 545 -28.88 28.80 0.10
CA LEU A 545 -30.20 28.46 -0.44
C LEU A 545 -31.27 29.50 -0.04
N ASP A 546 -31.22 30.03 1.19
CA ASP A 546 -32.18 31.04 1.67
C ASP A 546 -32.19 32.33 0.82
N ALA A 547 -31.10 32.60 0.09
CA ALA A 547 -31.00 33.73 -0.81
C ALA A 547 -31.54 33.45 -2.24
N GLN A 548 -31.92 32.21 -2.55
CA GLN A 548 -32.31 31.79 -3.90
C GLN A 548 -33.83 31.81 -4.07
N THR A 549 -34.27 32.19 -5.27
CA THR A 549 -35.70 32.26 -5.63
C THR A 549 -36.01 31.60 -6.97
N GLU A 550 -35.00 31.32 -7.78
CA GLU A 550 -35.15 30.68 -9.08
C GLU A 550 -35.26 29.16 -8.87
N PRO A 551 -36.35 28.50 -9.34
CA PRO A 551 -36.60 27.10 -9.01
C PRO A 551 -35.49 26.12 -9.41
N GLY A 552 -34.83 26.32 -10.56
CA GLY A 552 -33.73 25.47 -10.98
C GLY A 552 -32.53 25.54 -10.03
N THR A 553 -32.17 26.76 -9.60
CA THR A 553 -31.12 27.02 -8.63
C THR A 553 -31.48 26.44 -7.26
N VAL A 554 -32.71 26.68 -6.78
CA VAL A 554 -33.22 26.08 -5.54
C VAL A 554 -33.10 24.55 -5.58
N MET A 555 -33.51 23.92 -6.68
CA MET A 555 -33.38 22.47 -6.83
C MET A 555 -31.93 21.98 -6.82
N ALA A 556 -31.00 22.72 -7.44
CA ALA A 556 -29.58 22.36 -7.42
C ALA A 556 -29.00 22.35 -6.00
N TYR A 557 -29.34 23.35 -5.17
CA TYR A 557 -28.97 23.37 -3.76
C TYR A 557 -29.61 22.22 -2.97
N LEU A 558 -30.92 22.01 -3.14
CA LEU A 558 -31.63 20.93 -2.45
C LEU A 558 -31.08 19.55 -2.81
N ASP A 559 -30.65 19.33 -4.06
CA ASP A 559 -30.06 18.07 -4.51
C ASP A 559 -28.73 17.78 -3.77
N VAL A 560 -27.85 18.78 -3.68
CA VAL A 560 -26.57 18.64 -2.96
C VAL A 560 -26.79 18.52 -1.45
N ILE A 561 -27.68 19.31 -0.85
CA ILE A 561 -27.99 19.22 0.58
C ILE A 561 -28.59 17.84 0.90
N ALA A 562 -29.47 17.32 0.04
CA ALA A 562 -30.03 15.98 0.20
C ALA A 562 -28.96 14.90 0.11
N ALA A 563 -27.98 15.05 -0.78
CA ALA A 563 -26.82 14.16 -0.83
C ALA A 563 -25.98 14.23 0.45
N LEU A 564 -25.71 15.41 0.99
CA LEU A 564 -24.93 15.56 2.23
C LEU A 564 -25.65 15.01 3.46
N ARG A 565 -26.99 14.95 3.42
CA ARG A 565 -27.86 14.53 4.52
C ARG A 565 -28.71 13.31 4.17
N HIS A 566 -28.28 12.45 3.24
CA HIS A 566 -29.14 11.35 2.78
C HIS A 566 -29.39 10.30 3.87
N ASP A 567 -28.53 10.25 4.89
CA ASP A 567 -28.61 9.39 6.07
C ASP A 567 -29.19 10.10 7.31
N ASP A 568 -29.70 11.33 7.15
CA ASP A 568 -30.35 12.13 8.19
C ASP A 568 -31.86 12.24 7.91
N ALA A 569 -32.68 11.68 8.82
CA ALA A 569 -34.13 11.76 8.74
C ALA A 569 -34.66 13.21 8.75
N GLY A 570 -33.90 14.17 9.28
CA GLY A 570 -34.22 15.59 9.23
C GLY A 570 -34.37 16.14 7.81
N MET A 571 -33.72 15.52 6.82
CA MET A 571 -33.85 15.96 5.43
C MET A 571 -35.23 15.69 4.83
N ILE A 572 -35.90 14.61 5.24
CA ILE A 572 -37.28 14.33 4.84
C ILE A 572 -38.21 15.43 5.34
N GLU A 573 -38.07 15.82 6.61
CA GLU A 573 -38.87 16.90 7.22
C GLU A 573 -38.57 18.27 6.60
N ARG A 574 -37.34 18.49 6.13
CA ARG A 574 -36.94 19.70 5.42
C ARG A 574 -37.60 19.84 4.04
N LEU A 575 -37.79 18.73 3.33
CA LEU A 575 -38.36 18.69 1.98
C LEU A 575 -39.88 18.62 1.97
N ARG A 576 -40.49 18.02 3.01
CA ARG A 576 -41.94 17.83 3.14
C ARG A 576 -42.78 19.08 2.88
N PRO A 577 -42.43 20.31 3.33
CA PRO A 577 -43.21 21.51 3.04
C PRO A 577 -43.13 21.98 1.58
N LEU A 578 -42.18 21.46 0.80
CA LEU A 578 -41.90 21.90 -0.57
C LEU A 578 -42.53 21.00 -1.64
N ILE A 579 -43.08 19.84 -1.26
CA ILE A 579 -43.61 18.85 -2.21
C ILE A 579 -44.84 19.32 -2.99
N ASP A 580 -45.55 20.33 -2.48
CA ASP A 580 -46.74 20.89 -3.14
C ASP A 580 -46.38 21.97 -4.17
N ASP A 581 -45.13 22.42 -4.22
CA ASP A 581 -44.68 23.41 -5.21
C ASP A 581 -44.57 22.75 -6.59
N PRO A 582 -45.38 23.15 -7.59
CA PRO A 582 -45.34 22.56 -8.92
C PRO A 582 -44.01 22.74 -9.66
N ALA A 583 -43.18 23.70 -9.22
CA ALA A 583 -41.85 23.93 -9.80
C ALA A 583 -40.78 23.00 -9.22
N LEU A 584 -41.01 22.40 -8.03
CA LEU A 584 -40.02 21.62 -7.29
C LEU A 584 -40.41 20.15 -7.14
N ASN A 585 -41.71 19.83 -7.14
CA ASN A 585 -42.24 18.51 -6.79
C ASN A 585 -41.62 17.33 -7.57
N LEU A 586 -41.42 17.46 -8.88
CA LEU A 586 -40.77 16.42 -9.70
C LEU A 586 -39.28 16.29 -9.40
N GLY A 587 -38.61 17.41 -9.11
CA GLY A 587 -37.22 17.42 -8.68
C GLY A 587 -37.04 16.70 -7.34
N ILE A 588 -37.92 16.99 -6.38
CA ILE A 588 -37.94 16.33 -5.07
C ILE A 588 -38.32 14.84 -5.21
N ALA A 589 -39.26 14.49 -6.07
CA ALA A 589 -39.58 13.08 -6.35
C ALA A 589 -38.33 12.30 -6.82
N ASN A 590 -37.52 12.90 -7.69
CA ASN A 590 -36.27 12.29 -8.14
C ASN A 590 -35.21 12.17 -7.03
N ILE A 591 -35.20 13.09 -6.04
CA ILE A 591 -34.36 12.96 -4.84
C ILE A 591 -34.86 11.79 -3.99
N CYS A 592 -36.17 11.67 -3.77
CA CYS A 592 -36.76 10.57 -3.01
C CYS A 592 -36.45 9.21 -3.64
N LEU A 593 -36.50 9.11 -4.97
CA LEU A 593 -36.13 7.91 -5.70
C LEU A 593 -34.65 7.55 -5.48
N ALA A 594 -33.76 8.54 -5.51
CA ALA A 594 -32.32 8.32 -5.36
C ALA A 594 -31.92 7.77 -3.97
N TYR A 595 -32.66 8.14 -2.93
CA TYR A 595 -32.34 7.78 -1.53
C TYR A 595 -33.37 6.87 -0.88
N ASN A 596 -34.26 6.28 -1.68
CA ASN A 596 -35.33 5.39 -1.23
C ASN A 596 -36.21 5.99 -0.11
N TRP A 597 -36.61 7.25 -0.26
CA TRP A 597 -37.50 7.94 0.67
C TRP A 597 -38.97 7.73 0.28
N GLU A 598 -39.44 6.48 0.34
CA GLU A 598 -40.78 6.06 -0.09
C GLU A 598 -41.89 6.91 0.52
N SER A 599 -41.82 7.20 1.84
CA SER A 599 -42.85 7.98 2.53
C SER A 599 -43.07 9.38 1.92
N LEU A 600 -42.00 10.06 1.52
CA LEU A 600 -42.10 11.38 0.92
C LEU A 600 -42.53 11.29 -0.55
N LEU A 601 -42.16 10.21 -1.24
CA LEU A 601 -42.60 9.93 -2.60
C LEU A 601 -44.10 9.61 -2.67
N GLU A 602 -44.64 8.88 -1.67
CA GLU A 602 -46.08 8.65 -1.51
C GLU A 602 -46.85 9.97 -1.37
N ASP A 603 -46.37 10.87 -0.51
CA ASP A 603 -47.00 12.17 -0.31
C ASP A 603 -47.02 12.99 -1.61
N ILE A 604 -45.92 12.99 -2.38
CA ILE A 604 -45.87 13.62 -3.71
C ILE A 604 -46.90 12.99 -4.65
N GLY A 605 -47.01 11.66 -4.69
CA GLY A 605 -47.98 10.96 -5.52
C GLY A 605 -49.44 11.33 -5.20
N LEU A 606 -49.73 11.66 -3.93
CA LEU A 606 -51.06 12.11 -3.50
C LEU A 606 -51.37 13.54 -3.95
N THR A 607 -50.37 14.41 -4.04
CA THR A 607 -50.53 15.85 -4.36
C THR A 607 -50.44 16.12 -5.86
N LEU A 608 -49.78 15.26 -6.62
CA LEU A 608 -49.69 15.36 -8.08
C LEU A 608 -51.09 15.29 -8.74
N PRO A 609 -51.34 16.14 -9.77
CA PRO A 609 -52.57 16.06 -10.55
C PRO A 609 -52.63 14.72 -11.32
N PRO A 610 -53.83 14.24 -11.67
CA PRO A 610 -53.96 13.05 -12.52
C PRO A 610 -53.22 13.22 -13.85
N GLY A 611 -52.39 12.23 -14.21
CA GLY A 611 -51.59 12.23 -15.43
C GLY A 611 -50.32 11.39 -15.29
N ASP A 612 -49.51 11.36 -16.36
CA ASP A 612 -48.37 10.46 -16.51
C ASP A 612 -47.40 10.45 -15.32
N ALA A 613 -47.08 11.62 -14.75
CA ALA A 613 -46.17 11.71 -13.60
C ALA A 613 -46.72 11.02 -12.34
N ARG A 614 -48.02 11.14 -12.07
CA ARG A 614 -48.67 10.47 -10.94
C ARG A 614 -48.75 8.97 -11.15
N ASP A 615 -49.03 8.56 -12.39
CA ASP A 615 -49.10 7.14 -12.76
C ASP A 615 -47.71 6.48 -12.63
N GLN A 616 -46.65 7.17 -13.05
CA GLN A 616 -45.26 6.72 -12.87
C GLN A 616 -44.91 6.55 -11.39
N VAL A 617 -45.17 7.56 -10.54
CA VAL A 617 -44.88 7.46 -9.10
C VAL A 617 -45.64 6.29 -8.46
N THR A 618 -46.92 6.12 -8.80
CA THR A 618 -47.75 5.02 -8.30
C THR A 618 -47.20 3.66 -8.73
N GLN A 619 -46.76 3.53 -9.98
CA GLN A 619 -46.16 2.32 -10.50
C GLN A 619 -44.85 1.98 -9.79
N ILE A 620 -43.97 2.97 -9.59
CA ILE A 620 -42.70 2.78 -8.90
C ILE A 620 -42.92 2.30 -7.46
N LEU A 621 -43.81 2.96 -6.72
CA LEU A 621 -44.15 2.55 -5.34
C LEU A 621 -44.74 1.13 -5.28
N ALA A 622 -45.52 0.72 -6.29
CA ALA A 622 -46.07 -0.63 -6.36
C ALA A 622 -45.02 -1.70 -6.68
N GLN A 623 -43.98 -1.34 -7.44
CA GLN A 623 -42.88 -2.23 -7.80
C GLN A 623 -41.77 -2.28 -6.73
N GLY A 624 -41.68 -1.25 -5.89
CA GLY A 624 -40.57 -1.00 -4.99
C GLY A 624 -39.43 -0.26 -5.71
N ILE A 625 -38.68 0.53 -4.96
CA ILE A 625 -37.51 1.25 -5.48
C ILE A 625 -36.30 0.32 -5.37
N ALA A 626 -35.84 -0.20 -6.51
CA ALA A 626 -34.61 -0.99 -6.55
C ALA A 626 -33.39 -0.11 -6.18
N PRO A 627 -32.46 -0.61 -5.36
CA PRO A 627 -31.27 0.15 -5.04
C PRO A 627 -30.37 0.30 -6.27
N PRO A 628 -29.62 1.41 -6.39
CA PRO A 628 -28.69 1.59 -7.50
C PRO A 628 -27.53 0.59 -7.39
N GLN A 629 -27.30 -0.19 -8.45
CA GLN A 629 -26.20 -1.14 -8.51
C GLN A 629 -24.97 -0.53 -9.19
N TYR A 630 -23.80 -0.74 -8.58
CA TYR A 630 -22.50 -0.27 -9.08
C TYR A 630 -21.50 -1.43 -9.12
N ASP A 631 -20.64 -1.45 -10.13
CA ASP A 631 -19.58 -2.44 -10.25
C ASP A 631 -18.33 -2.08 -9.42
N GLU A 632 -17.27 -2.89 -9.54
CA GLU A 632 -15.99 -2.66 -8.85
C GLU A 632 -15.23 -1.40 -9.31
N LEU A 633 -15.68 -0.78 -10.40
CA LEU A 633 -15.18 0.48 -10.96
C LEU A 633 -16.15 1.64 -10.68
N GLY A 634 -17.18 1.45 -9.84
CA GLY A 634 -18.15 2.50 -9.56
C GLY A 634 -19.02 2.87 -10.76
N GLU A 635 -19.02 2.06 -11.82
CA GLU A 635 -19.88 2.25 -12.99
C GLU A 635 -21.27 1.65 -12.69
N PRO A 636 -22.37 2.34 -13.07
CA PRO A 636 -23.71 1.80 -12.89
C PRO A 636 -23.89 0.48 -13.65
N VAL A 637 -24.37 -0.56 -12.95
CA VAL A 637 -24.71 -1.85 -13.56
C VAL A 637 -26.16 -1.81 -14.02
N GLY A 638 -26.36 -1.72 -15.34
CA GLY A 638 -27.62 -2.02 -16.04
C GLY A 638 -28.89 -1.34 -15.52
N PHE A 639 -29.17 -0.12 -16.00
CA PHE A 639 -30.54 0.44 -15.96
C PHE A 639 -31.24 0.43 -17.33
N TRP A 640 -30.55 0.02 -18.41
CA TRP A 640 -31.09 -0.03 -19.76
C TRP A 640 -30.42 -1.11 -20.62
N GLU A 641 -30.54 -2.39 -20.26
CA GLU A 641 -30.70 -3.39 -21.31
C GLU A 641 -32.21 -3.41 -21.59
N SER A 642 -32.61 -2.67 -22.63
CA SER A 642 -33.96 -2.73 -23.15
C SER A 642 -34.26 -4.19 -23.49
N ASP A 643 -35.20 -4.80 -22.78
CA ASP A 643 -36.03 -5.87 -23.33
C ASP A 643 -36.87 -5.26 -24.49
N GLU A 644 -36.22 -5.03 -25.64
CA GLU A 644 -36.86 -4.84 -26.95
C GLU A 644 -36.52 -6.02 -27.88
#